data_AF-A0A8H6WNJ5-F1
#
_entry.id   AF-A0A8H6WNJ5-F1
#
_cell.length_a   1.000
_cell.length_b   1.000
_cell.length_c   1.000
_cell.angle_alpha   90.00
_cell.angle_beta   90.00
_cell.angle_gamma   90.00
#
_symmetry.space_group_name_H-M   'P 1'
#
loop_
_entity.id
_entity.type
_entity.pdbx_description
1 polymer ?
#
loop_
_entity_poly.entity_id
_entity_poly.type
_entity_poly.pdbx_seq_one_letter_code
_entity_poly.pdbx_strand_id
1 'polypeptide(L)'
;MKITVKTTQQKVFQIDAEPTDTVGVLKERISTEHGHSTASMKMIYSGKVLTDDKTVESCGIKEKDFLVLMVSKPKPTPTPMPPSASTSTPVATEATPAAAPAAAPAAVAPAADASAAPPPAFGDTSSFLSGTVLQETITNMMEMGFTREEVTRAMRASFNNPDRAAEYLMTGIPAHLQAEAAGPQPPAAAPQDAAAAPAQPAAAAPAPAAPAAPGVGQNLFQLAQQAQQQQAQGGAGAGAAAGGPGALDLAALQNNPQIQQLRDLMAQNPALIQPLIQQLGAQNPALMQMIEQNPAAIARLFGVEGAEFEGEDGALPPGAQVISVTEEERAAIQRLEALGFPRQAVLEAYFACDKNEELAANYLFDAQNFQDYDGDRFDHDGTASILVVCMFPPSLLVLALAGATSGLDALPTQDNVTDYAPSVNVECPDFSTTSLLREWSPQNQSLHPQEVAYVDSRYNTTVQDEWNAWLGDGSKLGYNISSFQGRFPKVGIAVPGGGLRAAQYGAGCMNALDARNASAKAAGTGGLLQVASYVSGLSGGSWVTGSLLFNNWPTIPDLIFGNGGDLDGWKLDLPFASPDGDNVFSDDNQYFFGSILWSVISKADAGVDTSITDPWSRMISYHFLNQTDRFNFFTNATAHGAGQLWSDIPRIPAYQEKKVPFPLIVADSRAGNDESTDALGLDSVVYEITPFEFASFDPSLSAGMNLSYAGTHLTSGKAANGSACVRGFDQAGFIMGTSASLFNQIFDFANNKIDSSDRNTFTYLLDRQLRSVRTRKDDVANWPSPFTGIKGSTYVDTNNTWLSLIDGASNGENVPFGPLFVKSRGLDVIVTLENSADDPNSWPNGTGPITTSTRLDTLLRATHQQFPPIPQKAEDWVSMGVRERATFFGCDPAEPPTFPLVIYLPNAPPLDGGDPVTNSGTFTLTYPLKHSQIFMHQVFDNIVSGFTPNANTPDPNFGICLQCAAVDRARRRTNPVPPRSEICTSCFKQYCYDPQNPPSASALPRRQWVFKDPTPQGFTKLIGFLGDNKFKLLGGFFGLVVFIAVFCGGLIWWKKRQDKRMEYHNVNEFHEESAGLWGQQRYSDYHAEEYELPPHRESRHG
;
A
#
# COMPACT_ATOMS: atom_id res chain seq x y z
N MET A 1 26.92 -45.90 -7.72
CA MET A 1 26.63 -44.57 -8.32
C MET A 1 25.76 -43.77 -7.37
N LYS A 2 26.03 -42.48 -7.21
CA LYS A 2 25.23 -41.57 -6.36
C LYS A 2 24.11 -40.92 -7.15
N ILE A 3 22.89 -41.07 -6.65
CA ILE A 3 21.67 -40.48 -7.21
C ILE A 3 21.07 -39.54 -6.18
N THR A 4 20.58 -38.38 -6.62
CA THR A 4 19.92 -37.40 -5.76
C THR A 4 18.43 -37.75 -5.67
N VAL A 5 17.83 -37.68 -4.48
CA VAL A 5 16.38 -37.87 -4.30
C VAL A 5 15.80 -36.58 -3.73
N LYS A 6 14.80 -36.02 -4.42
CA LYS A 6 14.06 -34.83 -4.00
C LYS A 6 12.61 -35.20 -3.69
N THR A 7 12.17 -34.95 -2.47
CA THR A 7 10.77 -35.13 -2.06
C THR A 7 9.89 -34.00 -2.58
N THR A 8 8.58 -34.22 -2.69
CA THR A 8 7.60 -33.13 -2.89
C THR A 8 7.55 -32.12 -1.74
N GLN A 9 8.17 -32.42 -0.60
CA GLN A 9 8.33 -31.52 0.55
C GLN A 9 9.63 -30.69 0.47
N GLN A 10 10.18 -30.49 -0.74
CA GLN A 10 11.46 -29.81 -1.05
C GLN A 10 12.72 -30.40 -0.41
N LYS A 11 12.65 -31.37 0.52
CA LYS A 11 13.82 -32.05 1.10
C LYS A 11 14.60 -32.83 0.03
N VAL A 12 15.92 -32.72 0.07
CA VAL A 12 16.86 -33.37 -0.84
C VAL A 12 17.87 -34.21 -0.05
N PHE A 13 18.14 -35.43 -0.51
CA PHE A 13 19.18 -36.32 0.02
C PHE A 13 19.85 -37.10 -1.13
N GLN A 14 20.89 -37.87 -0.84
CA GLN A 14 21.57 -38.73 -1.82
C GLN A 14 21.52 -40.18 -1.38
N ILE A 15 21.41 -41.09 -2.36
CA ILE A 15 21.41 -42.54 -2.15
C ILE A 15 22.47 -43.19 -3.04
N ASP A 16 23.15 -44.21 -2.51
CA ASP A 16 24.06 -45.07 -3.26
C ASP A 16 23.28 -46.25 -3.89
N ALA A 17 23.44 -46.41 -5.20
CA ALA A 17 22.77 -47.40 -6.04
C ALA A 17 23.77 -48.13 -6.96
N GLU A 18 23.46 -49.35 -7.35
CA GLU A 18 24.12 -50.06 -8.44
C GLU A 18 23.25 -50.03 -9.71
N PRO A 19 23.81 -50.05 -10.93
CA PRO A 19 23.01 -50.03 -12.17
C PRO A 19 22.02 -51.22 -12.28
N THR A 20 22.37 -52.33 -11.63
CA THR A 20 21.62 -53.58 -11.50
C THR A 20 20.57 -53.58 -10.39
N ASP A 21 20.56 -52.61 -9.48
CA ASP A 21 19.49 -52.49 -8.47
C ASP A 21 18.14 -52.23 -9.16
N THR A 22 17.06 -52.77 -8.59
CA THR A 22 15.71 -52.43 -9.03
C THR A 22 15.14 -51.22 -8.29
N VAL A 23 14.13 -50.59 -8.88
CA VAL A 23 13.38 -49.49 -8.25
C VAL A 23 12.71 -49.94 -6.94
N GLY A 24 12.33 -51.22 -6.82
CA GLY A 24 11.90 -51.82 -5.55
C GLY A 24 13.00 -51.77 -4.46
N VAL A 25 14.23 -52.19 -4.78
CA VAL A 25 15.37 -52.15 -3.85
C VAL A 25 15.71 -50.71 -3.43
N LEU A 26 15.59 -49.74 -4.35
CA LEU A 26 15.74 -48.32 -4.00
C LEU A 26 14.67 -47.85 -3.01
N LYS A 27 13.40 -48.23 -3.19
CA LYS A 27 12.34 -47.92 -2.21
C LYS A 27 12.62 -48.55 -0.84
N GLU A 28 13.17 -49.76 -0.77
CA GLU A 28 13.50 -50.42 0.50
C GLU A 28 14.66 -49.74 1.24
N ARG A 29 15.71 -49.29 0.53
CA ARG A 29 16.78 -48.48 1.13
C ARG A 29 16.24 -47.14 1.65
N ILE A 30 15.44 -46.42 0.85
CA ILE A 30 14.77 -45.17 1.28
C ILE A 30 13.83 -45.41 2.47
N SER A 31 13.15 -46.56 2.51
CA SER A 31 12.29 -46.96 3.65
C SER A 31 13.11 -47.13 4.93
N THR A 32 14.30 -47.73 4.81
CA THR A 32 15.22 -48.00 5.92
C THR A 32 15.86 -46.71 6.46
N GLU A 33 16.27 -45.79 5.58
CA GLU A 33 16.96 -44.54 5.98
C GLU A 33 16.00 -43.41 6.39
N HIS A 34 14.77 -43.39 5.86
CA HIS A 34 13.82 -42.27 6.04
C HIS A 34 12.41 -42.67 6.51
N GLY A 35 12.16 -43.94 6.84
CA GLY A 35 10.99 -44.37 7.60
C GLY A 35 9.64 -44.30 6.87
N HIS A 36 9.64 -44.20 5.54
CA HIS A 36 8.42 -44.23 4.72
C HIS A 36 8.10 -45.67 4.29
N SER A 37 6.83 -46.06 4.21
CA SER A 37 6.46 -47.41 3.76
C SER A 37 6.57 -47.54 2.23
N THR A 38 7.18 -48.61 1.74
CA THR A 38 7.44 -48.85 0.31
C THR A 38 6.18 -48.74 -0.55
N ALA A 39 5.06 -49.31 -0.08
CA ALA A 39 3.76 -49.26 -0.75
C ALA A 39 3.16 -47.84 -0.88
N SER A 40 3.60 -46.87 -0.08
CA SER A 40 3.17 -45.46 -0.19
C SER A 40 4.04 -44.64 -1.16
N MET A 41 5.21 -45.14 -1.53
CA MET A 41 6.23 -44.41 -2.28
C MET A 41 6.08 -44.59 -3.80
N LYS A 42 6.03 -43.48 -4.52
CA LYS A 42 6.15 -43.42 -5.99
C LYS A 42 7.41 -42.63 -6.34
N MET A 43 8.32 -43.29 -7.04
CA MET A 43 9.53 -42.65 -7.59
C MET A 43 9.24 -42.20 -9.03
N ILE A 44 9.70 -41.01 -9.38
CA ILE A 44 9.44 -40.37 -10.68
C ILE A 44 10.77 -39.90 -11.26
N TYR A 45 11.01 -40.24 -12.53
CA TYR A 45 12.16 -39.80 -13.32
C TYR A 45 11.68 -39.32 -14.67
N SER A 46 12.16 -38.15 -15.13
CA SER A 46 11.82 -37.57 -16.43
C SER A 46 10.31 -37.61 -16.76
N GLY A 47 9.49 -37.19 -15.79
CA GLY A 47 8.02 -37.16 -15.88
C GLY A 47 7.29 -38.50 -15.74
N LYS A 48 8.00 -39.63 -15.64
CA LYS A 48 7.41 -40.98 -15.62
C LYS A 48 7.52 -41.63 -14.24
N VAL A 49 6.42 -42.18 -13.74
CA VAL A 49 6.41 -43.01 -12.53
C VAL A 49 7.14 -44.32 -12.84
N LEU A 50 8.11 -44.67 -12.00
CA LEU A 50 8.90 -45.89 -12.16
C LEU A 50 8.19 -47.09 -11.52
N THR A 51 8.25 -48.23 -12.21
CA THR A 51 7.73 -49.54 -11.77
C THR A 51 8.82 -50.34 -11.09
N ASP A 52 8.47 -51.04 -10.01
CA ASP A 52 9.45 -51.60 -9.06
C ASP A 52 10.31 -52.74 -9.65
N ASP A 53 9.85 -53.36 -10.74
CA ASP A 53 10.49 -54.45 -11.47
C ASP A 53 11.65 -54.00 -12.39
N LYS A 54 11.82 -52.68 -12.60
CA LYS A 54 12.84 -52.14 -13.51
C LYS A 54 14.15 -51.85 -12.79
N THR A 55 15.27 -52.09 -13.48
CA THR A 55 16.61 -51.70 -12.99
C THR A 55 16.89 -50.22 -13.20
N VAL A 56 17.80 -49.65 -12.41
CA VAL A 56 18.28 -48.26 -12.54
C VAL A 56 18.78 -47.98 -13.98
N GLU A 57 19.56 -48.90 -14.54
CA GLU A 57 20.05 -48.82 -15.92
C GLU A 57 18.90 -48.82 -16.95
N SER A 58 17.90 -49.70 -16.80
CA SER A 58 16.74 -49.75 -17.71
C SER A 58 15.83 -48.52 -17.64
N CYS A 59 15.96 -47.71 -16.58
CA CYS A 59 15.28 -46.42 -16.44
C CYS A 59 16.07 -45.25 -17.08
N GLY A 60 17.30 -45.49 -17.54
CA GLY A 60 18.17 -44.48 -18.16
C GLY A 60 18.84 -43.51 -17.18
N ILE A 61 18.77 -43.78 -15.87
CA ILE A 61 19.24 -42.91 -14.79
C ILE A 61 20.78 -42.89 -14.76
N LYS A 62 21.38 -41.71 -14.63
CA LYS A 62 22.84 -41.50 -14.59
C LYS A 62 23.31 -41.02 -13.23
N GLU A 63 24.62 -41.11 -12.99
CA GLU A 63 25.22 -40.57 -11.77
C GLU A 63 25.09 -39.03 -11.74
N LYS A 64 24.69 -38.50 -10.57
CA LYS A 64 24.26 -37.10 -10.33
C LYS A 64 22.86 -36.70 -10.81
N ASP A 65 22.10 -37.58 -11.48
CA ASP A 65 20.69 -37.30 -11.78
C ASP A 65 19.86 -37.16 -10.49
N PHE A 66 18.66 -36.56 -10.62
CA PHE A 66 17.68 -36.47 -9.53
C PHE A 66 16.40 -37.27 -9.80
N LEU A 67 15.89 -37.90 -8.75
CA LEU A 67 14.63 -38.64 -8.69
C LEU A 67 13.64 -37.88 -7.82
N VAL A 68 12.38 -37.75 -8.27
CA VAL A 68 11.32 -37.12 -7.47
C VAL A 68 10.56 -38.19 -6.69
N LEU A 69 10.48 -38.05 -5.37
CA LEU A 69 9.78 -38.96 -4.47
C LEU A 69 8.45 -38.36 -4.00
N MET A 70 7.34 -39.02 -4.37
CA MET A 70 6.03 -38.78 -3.79
C MET A 70 5.73 -39.83 -2.71
N VAL A 71 5.22 -39.39 -1.55
CA VAL A 71 4.75 -40.26 -0.46
C VAL A 71 3.25 -40.07 -0.30
N SER A 72 2.49 -41.14 -0.51
CA SER A 72 1.02 -41.13 -0.51
C SER A 72 0.48 -41.30 0.91
N LYS A 73 -0.17 -40.29 1.49
CA LYS A 73 -0.86 -40.45 2.79
C LYS A 73 -2.01 -41.47 2.63
N PRO A 74 -2.10 -42.53 3.45
CA PRO A 74 -3.23 -43.44 3.42
C PRO A 74 -4.53 -42.72 3.84
N LYS A 75 -5.62 -42.98 3.12
CA LYS A 75 -6.93 -42.36 3.39
C LYS A 75 -7.50 -42.89 4.72
N PRO A 76 -7.85 -42.02 5.70
CA PRO A 76 -8.45 -42.47 6.94
C PRO A 76 -9.81 -43.12 6.67
N THR A 77 -10.00 -44.33 7.17
CA THR A 77 -11.29 -45.04 7.17
C THR A 77 -12.00 -44.76 8.50
N PRO A 78 -13.32 -44.51 8.55
CA PRO A 78 -13.98 -44.08 9.78
C PRO A 78 -14.02 -45.19 10.85
N THR A 79 -13.54 -44.90 12.06
CA THR A 79 -13.69 -45.80 13.22
C THR A 79 -15.04 -45.51 13.91
N PRO A 80 -15.86 -46.52 14.28
CA PRO A 80 -17.22 -46.28 14.77
C PRO A 80 -17.33 -45.81 16.24
N MET A 81 -18.49 -45.27 16.61
CA MET A 81 -18.89 -45.04 18.00
C MET A 81 -19.06 -46.37 18.79
N PRO A 82 -18.86 -46.38 20.12
CA PRO A 82 -18.98 -47.59 20.94
C PRO A 82 -20.44 -48.08 21.06
N PRO A 83 -20.72 -49.39 20.96
CA PRO A 83 -22.06 -49.93 21.03
C PRO A 83 -22.51 -50.31 22.45
N SER A 84 -23.77 -50.02 22.78
CA SER A 84 -24.47 -50.66 23.89
C SER A 84 -24.99 -52.05 23.49
N ALA A 85 -24.43 -53.09 24.12
CA ALA A 85 -24.94 -54.46 24.32
C ALA A 85 -25.91 -55.10 23.28
N SER A 86 -25.50 -56.21 22.65
CA SER A 86 -26.18 -57.54 22.74
C SER A 86 -25.51 -58.67 21.92
N THR A 87 -25.17 -59.76 22.61
CA THR A 87 -25.03 -61.20 22.23
C THR A 87 -24.93 -61.74 20.77
N SER A 88 -23.91 -62.62 20.57
CA SER A 88 -23.87 -63.92 19.82
C SER A 88 -23.91 -64.06 18.27
N THR A 89 -22.73 -64.34 17.67
CA THR A 89 -22.32 -65.49 16.77
C THR A 89 -23.34 -66.39 16.01
N PRO A 90 -22.97 -67.07 14.88
CA PRO A 90 -22.07 -66.73 13.72
C PRO A 90 -22.55 -67.30 12.30
N VAL A 91 -21.67 -67.35 11.26
CA VAL A 91 -21.57 -68.29 10.07
C VAL A 91 -21.62 -67.74 8.58
N ALA A 92 -20.43 -67.71 7.93
CA ALA A 92 -19.96 -68.14 6.56
C ALA A 92 -20.49 -67.71 5.12
N THR A 93 -19.51 -67.66 4.16
CA THR A 93 -19.54 -67.96 2.67
C THR A 93 -20.26 -67.01 1.65
N GLU A 94 -19.88 -66.82 0.34
CA GLU A 94 -18.70 -67.16 -0.54
C GLU A 94 -18.64 -66.36 -1.91
N ALA A 95 -17.48 -66.39 -2.61
CA ALA A 95 -17.24 -66.38 -4.10
C ALA A 95 -17.36 -65.12 -5.05
N THR A 96 -16.71 -65.22 -6.23
CA THR A 96 -16.57 -64.28 -7.40
C THR A 96 -16.60 -65.08 -8.74
N PRO A 97 -16.67 -64.52 -10.00
CA PRO A 97 -15.47 -64.19 -10.84
C PRO A 97 -15.67 -63.16 -12.04
N ALA A 98 -14.76 -63.13 -13.05
CA ALA A 98 -14.66 -62.22 -14.23
C ALA A 98 -14.46 -62.99 -15.61
N ALA A 99 -14.09 -62.51 -16.82
CA ALA A 99 -13.50 -61.27 -17.41
C ALA A 99 -13.74 -61.16 -18.98
N ALA A 100 -13.12 -60.22 -19.75
CA ALA A 100 -13.36 -59.98 -21.21
C ALA A 100 -12.16 -59.42 -22.08
N PRO A 101 -12.12 -59.56 -23.45
CA PRO A 101 -11.00 -59.11 -24.33
C PRO A 101 -11.32 -58.45 -25.74
N ALA A 102 -10.27 -58.09 -26.54
CA ALA A 102 -10.19 -57.89 -28.04
C ALA A 102 -10.79 -56.61 -28.71
N ALA A 103 -10.44 -56.12 -29.94
CA ALA A 103 -9.26 -56.23 -30.88
C ALA A 103 -9.33 -55.17 -32.06
N ALA A 104 -8.33 -55.11 -32.99
CA ALA A 104 -8.16 -54.21 -34.18
C ALA A 104 -7.22 -54.88 -35.26
N PRO A 105 -6.61 -54.28 -36.35
CA PRO A 105 -6.64 -52.92 -37.01
C PRO A 105 -6.64 -52.95 -38.60
N ALA A 106 -6.30 -51.85 -39.35
CA ALA A 106 -5.37 -51.79 -40.56
C ALA A 106 -5.39 -50.55 -41.52
N ALA A 107 -4.24 -49.83 -41.66
CA ALA A 107 -3.71 -49.00 -42.80
C ALA A 107 -4.50 -47.72 -43.30
N VAL A 108 -4.08 -46.81 -44.22
CA VAL A 108 -2.96 -46.67 -45.24
C VAL A 108 -2.52 -45.16 -45.45
N ALA A 109 -1.60 -44.83 -46.41
CA ALA A 109 -1.08 -43.48 -46.82
C ALA A 109 -0.52 -43.52 -48.30
N PRO A 110 0.27 -42.58 -48.94
CA PRO A 110 0.88 -41.26 -48.57
C PRO A 110 0.98 -40.15 -49.71
N ALA A 111 1.90 -39.14 -49.56
CA ALA A 111 2.56 -38.21 -50.54
C ALA A 111 1.80 -36.98 -51.14
N ALA A 112 2.38 -35.77 -51.40
CA ALA A 112 3.69 -35.14 -51.04
C ALA A 112 3.75 -33.58 -51.26
N ASP A 113 4.70 -32.91 -50.57
CA ASP A 113 5.38 -31.59 -50.73
C ASP A 113 4.70 -30.25 -51.18
N ALA A 114 4.80 -29.23 -50.31
CA ALA A 114 5.26 -27.84 -50.59
C ALA A 114 5.55 -27.07 -49.26
N SER A 115 6.43 -26.06 -49.22
CA SER A 115 6.94 -25.46 -47.96
C SER A 115 6.54 -24.01 -47.66
N ALA A 116 6.18 -23.71 -46.41
CA ALA A 116 6.31 -22.38 -45.78
C ALA A 116 6.34 -22.50 -44.24
N ALA A 117 7.29 -21.80 -43.57
CA ALA A 117 7.43 -21.45 -42.14
C ALA A 117 7.13 -22.50 -41.02
N PRO A 118 7.91 -22.54 -39.91
CA PRO A 118 7.60 -23.39 -38.76
C PRO A 118 6.42 -22.85 -37.93
N PRO A 119 5.51 -23.71 -37.42
CA PRO A 119 4.46 -23.32 -36.47
C PRO A 119 5.02 -23.12 -35.05
N PRO A 120 4.31 -22.36 -34.18
CA PRO A 120 4.63 -22.29 -32.75
C PRO A 120 4.48 -23.65 -32.06
N ALA A 121 5.22 -23.85 -30.97
CA ALA A 121 5.20 -25.10 -30.21
C ALA A 121 3.98 -25.20 -29.30
N PHE A 122 3.57 -26.44 -28.98
CA PHE A 122 2.50 -26.72 -28.03
C PHE A 122 2.90 -26.22 -26.63
N GLY A 123 2.25 -25.17 -26.11
CA GLY A 123 2.59 -24.57 -24.81
C GLY A 123 2.25 -23.07 -24.61
N ASP A 124 1.73 -22.35 -25.62
CA ASP A 124 1.36 -20.93 -25.48
C ASP A 124 -0.02 -20.77 -24.80
N THR A 125 -0.01 -20.45 -23.50
CA THR A 125 -1.19 -20.58 -22.61
C THR A 125 -2.23 -19.44 -22.67
N SER A 126 -2.21 -18.58 -23.69
CA SER A 126 -3.04 -17.36 -23.76
C SER A 126 -3.69 -17.06 -25.12
N SER A 127 -3.85 -18.05 -26.01
CA SER A 127 -4.57 -17.87 -27.29
C SER A 127 -6.05 -18.29 -27.21
N PHE A 128 -6.96 -17.31 -27.29
CA PHE A 128 -8.38 -17.55 -27.58
C PHE A 128 -8.54 -17.78 -29.09
N LEU A 129 -8.77 -19.03 -29.50
CA LEU A 129 -8.76 -19.39 -30.92
C LEU A 129 -10.01 -18.91 -31.66
N SER A 130 -9.80 -18.35 -32.85
CA SER A 130 -10.84 -17.93 -33.78
C SER A 130 -10.41 -18.18 -35.24
N GLY A 131 -11.34 -18.00 -36.19
CA GLY A 131 -11.05 -18.15 -37.62
C GLY A 131 -10.60 -19.56 -38.03
N THR A 132 -9.63 -19.64 -38.94
CA THR A 132 -9.09 -20.90 -39.48
C THR A 132 -8.31 -21.71 -38.44
N VAL A 133 -7.55 -21.04 -37.55
CA VAL A 133 -6.71 -21.69 -36.53
C VAL A 133 -7.55 -22.51 -35.54
N LEU A 134 -8.76 -22.03 -35.22
CA LEU A 134 -9.76 -22.80 -34.46
C LEU A 134 -10.19 -24.07 -35.21
N GLN A 135 -10.42 -23.98 -36.52
CA GLN A 135 -10.88 -25.10 -37.35
C GLN A 135 -9.77 -26.16 -37.59
N GLU A 136 -8.51 -25.72 -37.70
CA GLU A 136 -7.32 -26.57 -37.73
C GLU A 136 -7.13 -27.28 -36.39
N THR A 137 -7.25 -26.57 -35.27
CA THR A 137 -7.13 -27.15 -33.92
C THR A 137 -8.25 -28.15 -33.61
N ILE A 138 -9.49 -27.88 -34.04
CA ILE A 138 -10.59 -28.86 -34.01
C ILE A 138 -10.24 -30.12 -34.84
N THR A 139 -9.55 -29.95 -35.96
CA THR A 139 -9.15 -31.08 -36.83
C THR A 139 -8.02 -31.89 -36.18
N ASN A 140 -7.02 -31.24 -35.58
CA ASN A 140 -5.96 -31.91 -34.81
C ASN A 140 -6.53 -32.73 -33.62
N MET A 141 -7.59 -32.24 -32.97
CA MET A 141 -8.28 -33.00 -31.91
C MET A 141 -9.11 -34.17 -32.44
N MET A 142 -9.65 -34.07 -33.66
CA MET A 142 -10.27 -35.23 -34.32
C MET A 142 -9.23 -36.30 -34.69
N GLU A 143 -8.01 -35.90 -35.07
CA GLU A 143 -6.91 -36.83 -35.34
C GLU A 143 -6.43 -37.57 -34.08
N MET A 144 -6.66 -37.00 -32.89
CA MET A 144 -6.50 -37.71 -31.61
C MET A 144 -7.64 -38.73 -31.30
N GLY A 145 -8.62 -38.87 -32.19
CA GLY A 145 -9.63 -39.95 -32.15
C GLY A 145 -11.02 -39.55 -31.64
N PHE A 146 -11.24 -38.27 -31.29
CA PHE A 146 -12.54 -37.76 -30.83
C PHE A 146 -13.45 -37.36 -32.01
N THR A 147 -14.77 -37.47 -31.86
CA THR A 147 -15.69 -37.06 -32.94
C THR A 147 -15.76 -35.53 -33.06
N ARG A 148 -16.04 -35.02 -34.26
CA ARG A 148 -16.14 -33.55 -34.49
C ARG A 148 -17.18 -32.89 -33.57
N GLU A 149 -18.26 -33.60 -33.23
CA GLU A 149 -19.30 -33.09 -32.34
C GLU A 149 -18.84 -33.01 -30.88
N GLU A 150 -18.08 -33.99 -30.39
CA GLU A 150 -17.48 -33.95 -29.06
C GLU A 150 -16.43 -32.85 -28.98
N VAL A 151 -15.52 -32.75 -29.95
CA VAL A 151 -14.50 -31.71 -30.03
C VAL A 151 -15.14 -30.32 -30.08
N THR A 152 -16.15 -30.10 -30.93
CA THR A 152 -16.83 -28.79 -31.03
C THR A 152 -17.59 -28.44 -29.75
N ARG A 153 -18.16 -29.44 -29.05
CA ARG A 153 -18.84 -29.25 -27.76
C ARG A 153 -17.86 -28.95 -26.63
N ALA A 154 -16.71 -29.62 -26.61
CA ALA A 154 -15.63 -29.36 -25.67
C ALA A 154 -15.00 -27.97 -25.89
N MET A 155 -14.71 -27.60 -27.14
CA MET A 155 -14.23 -26.25 -27.50
C MET A 155 -15.26 -25.16 -27.16
N ARG A 156 -16.58 -25.41 -27.35
CA ARG A 156 -17.61 -24.46 -26.88
C ARG A 156 -17.60 -24.32 -25.36
N ALA A 157 -17.56 -25.44 -24.62
CA ALA A 157 -17.53 -25.41 -23.16
C ALA A 157 -16.21 -24.87 -22.58
N SER A 158 -15.10 -24.94 -23.32
CA SER A 158 -13.80 -24.38 -22.93
C SER A 158 -13.59 -22.92 -23.38
N PHE A 159 -14.58 -22.30 -24.02
CA PHE A 159 -14.49 -20.95 -24.63
C PHE A 159 -13.33 -20.84 -25.65
N ASN A 160 -13.24 -21.83 -26.55
CA ASN A 160 -12.22 -22.01 -27.58
C ASN A 160 -10.78 -22.16 -27.07
N ASN A 161 -10.55 -22.39 -25.78
CA ASN A 161 -9.24 -22.79 -25.26
C ASN A 161 -8.98 -24.29 -25.56
N PRO A 162 -7.85 -24.64 -26.20
CA PRO A 162 -7.64 -26.02 -26.65
C PRO A 162 -7.24 -26.99 -25.54
N ASP A 163 -6.39 -26.58 -24.59
CA ASP A 163 -5.93 -27.48 -23.51
C ASP A 163 -7.09 -27.89 -22.59
N ARG A 164 -7.94 -26.93 -22.22
CA ARG A 164 -9.18 -27.19 -21.46
C ARG A 164 -10.20 -28.01 -22.26
N ALA A 165 -10.25 -27.88 -23.58
CA ALA A 165 -11.08 -28.77 -24.40
C ALA A 165 -10.54 -30.21 -24.41
N ALA A 166 -9.22 -30.40 -24.51
CA ALA A 166 -8.60 -31.71 -24.40
C ALA A 166 -8.84 -32.34 -23.01
N GLU A 167 -8.76 -31.55 -21.93
CA GLU A 167 -9.13 -31.99 -20.58
C GLU A 167 -10.60 -32.42 -20.52
N TYR A 168 -11.53 -31.64 -21.06
CA TYR A 168 -12.97 -31.98 -21.09
C TYR A 168 -13.30 -33.17 -21.99
N LEU A 169 -12.50 -33.46 -23.03
CA LEU A 169 -12.60 -34.68 -23.85
C LEU A 169 -12.12 -35.92 -23.09
N MET A 170 -11.13 -35.79 -22.19
CA MET A 170 -10.60 -36.90 -21.39
C MET A 170 -11.35 -37.12 -20.06
N THR A 171 -11.97 -36.09 -19.49
CA THR A 171 -12.61 -36.12 -18.16
C THR A 171 -14.13 -35.92 -18.17
N GLY A 172 -14.68 -35.39 -19.26
CA GLY A 172 -16.09 -35.03 -19.40
C GLY A 172 -16.39 -33.56 -19.05
N ILE A 173 -17.22 -32.91 -19.85
CA ILE A 173 -17.63 -31.51 -19.63
C ILE A 173 -18.43 -31.39 -18.31
N PRO A 174 -18.05 -30.50 -17.37
CA PRO A 174 -18.79 -30.27 -16.13
C PRO A 174 -20.26 -29.91 -16.34
N ALA A 175 -21.15 -30.46 -15.51
CA ALA A 175 -22.60 -30.38 -15.71
C ALA A 175 -23.18 -28.95 -15.78
N HIS A 176 -22.54 -27.95 -15.16
CA HIS A 176 -22.97 -26.56 -15.24
C HIS A 176 -22.74 -25.95 -16.64
N LEU A 177 -21.68 -26.34 -17.35
CA LEU A 177 -21.37 -25.89 -18.71
C LEU A 177 -22.18 -26.63 -19.80
N GLN A 178 -22.78 -27.78 -19.47
CA GLN A 178 -23.56 -28.57 -20.43
C GLN A 178 -24.86 -27.86 -20.86
N ALA A 179 -25.48 -27.07 -19.97
CA ALA A 179 -26.68 -26.29 -20.31
C ALA A 179 -26.35 -25.10 -21.23
N GLU A 180 -25.24 -24.43 -20.94
CA GLU A 180 -24.75 -23.25 -21.68
C GLU A 180 -24.34 -23.62 -23.12
N ALA A 181 -23.82 -24.83 -23.34
CA ALA A 181 -23.49 -25.35 -24.66
C ALA A 181 -24.72 -25.58 -25.58
N ALA A 182 -25.95 -25.62 -25.04
CA ALA A 182 -27.16 -26.11 -25.72
C ALA A 182 -27.97 -25.05 -26.50
N GLY A 183 -28.08 -23.81 -25.99
CA GLY A 183 -28.69 -22.66 -26.68
C GLY A 183 -30.24 -22.51 -26.54
N PRO A 184 -30.80 -21.27 -26.44
CA PRO A 184 -32.26 -21.03 -26.30
C PRO A 184 -33.01 -20.69 -27.61
N GLN A 185 -34.35 -20.76 -27.58
CA GLN A 185 -35.26 -20.23 -28.62
C GLN A 185 -35.99 -18.92 -28.17
N PRO A 186 -36.35 -18.00 -29.09
CA PRO A 186 -37.09 -16.74 -28.81
C PRO A 186 -38.54 -16.72 -29.41
N PRO A 187 -39.33 -15.62 -29.29
CA PRO A 187 -39.73 -14.83 -28.10
C PRO A 187 -41.23 -14.38 -28.11
N ALA A 188 -41.66 -13.55 -27.14
CA ALA A 188 -42.88 -12.68 -27.18
C ALA A 188 -42.73 -11.47 -26.22
N ALA A 189 -43.41 -10.32 -26.43
CA ALA A 189 -43.00 -9.02 -25.83
C ALA A 189 -44.09 -7.91 -25.63
N ALA A 190 -43.70 -6.84 -24.87
CA ALA A 190 -44.23 -5.45 -24.80
C ALA A 190 -45.60 -5.19 -24.08
N PRO A 191 -46.03 -3.93 -23.76
CA PRO A 191 -45.46 -2.57 -24.00
C PRO A 191 -45.42 -1.61 -22.75
N GLN A 192 -45.46 -0.26 -22.94
CA GLN A 192 -45.07 0.84 -22.02
C GLN A 192 -46.14 1.97 -21.85
N ASP A 193 -45.97 2.90 -20.88
CA ASP A 193 -46.44 4.32 -20.79
C ASP A 193 -46.09 4.92 -19.38
N ALA A 194 -46.05 6.22 -19.02
CA ALA A 194 -46.04 7.55 -19.70
C ALA A 194 -45.45 8.67 -18.75
N ALA A 195 -45.85 9.96 -18.85
CA ALA A 195 -45.20 11.16 -18.26
C ALA A 195 -46.14 12.27 -17.65
N ALA A 196 -45.55 13.31 -17.01
CA ALA A 196 -45.94 14.77 -16.93
C ALA A 196 -46.17 15.46 -15.55
N ALA A 197 -45.90 16.79 -15.48
CA ALA A 197 -46.10 17.77 -14.37
C ALA A 197 -46.51 19.17 -14.92
N PRO A 198 -46.96 20.20 -14.14
CA PRO A 198 -46.06 21.34 -13.75
C PRO A 198 -46.49 22.32 -12.57
N ALA A 199 -45.62 23.34 -12.31
CA ALA A 199 -45.89 24.76 -11.93
C ALA A 199 -45.80 25.31 -10.45
N GLN A 200 -45.43 26.60 -10.32
CA GLN A 200 -45.24 27.45 -9.10
C GLN A 200 -46.13 28.74 -9.15
N PRO A 201 -46.19 29.65 -8.12
CA PRO A 201 -45.28 30.85 -8.10
C PRO A 201 -45.04 31.66 -6.76
N ALA A 202 -43.98 32.50 -6.77
CA ALA A 202 -43.82 33.86 -6.15
C ALA A 202 -43.59 34.10 -4.61
N ALA A 203 -43.05 35.30 -4.27
CA ALA A 203 -42.34 35.64 -3.01
C ALA A 203 -42.71 37.03 -2.38
N ALA A 204 -42.28 37.31 -1.12
CA ALA A 204 -42.17 38.68 -0.51
C ALA A 204 -41.41 38.72 0.86
N ALA A 205 -41.05 39.93 1.34
CA ALA A 205 -40.45 40.31 2.66
C ALA A 205 -41.06 41.69 3.12
N PRO A 206 -40.65 42.48 4.16
CA PRO A 206 -39.56 42.37 5.19
C PRO A 206 -39.83 42.91 6.66
N ALA A 207 -38.87 42.69 7.60
CA ALA A 207 -38.50 43.48 8.84
C ALA A 207 -39.57 43.81 9.97
N PRO A 208 -39.27 44.44 11.15
CA PRO A 208 -38.00 44.87 11.81
C PRO A 208 -37.82 44.65 13.38
N ALA A 209 -36.56 44.76 13.87
CA ALA A 209 -35.99 45.34 15.14
C ALA A 209 -36.48 45.16 16.63
N ALA A 210 -35.54 44.69 17.50
CA ALA A 210 -35.16 45.14 18.90
C ALA A 210 -36.17 45.02 20.11
N PRO A 211 -35.81 45.23 21.43
CA PRO A 211 -34.53 45.62 22.09
C PRO A 211 -34.09 44.98 23.48
N ALA A 212 -32.79 45.08 23.80
CA ALA A 212 -32.08 45.45 25.08
C ALA A 212 -32.17 44.76 26.50
N ALA A 213 -30.97 44.62 27.11
CA ALA A 213 -30.57 44.68 28.56
C ALA A 213 -30.89 43.52 29.55
N PRO A 214 -30.23 43.37 30.75
CA PRO A 214 -29.11 44.13 31.37
C PRO A 214 -27.88 43.26 31.82
N GLY A 215 -26.90 43.85 32.54
CA GLY A 215 -25.74 43.16 33.17
C GLY A 215 -25.94 42.79 34.66
N VAL A 216 -24.93 42.46 35.49
CA VAL A 216 -23.45 42.55 35.37
C VAL A 216 -22.77 41.42 36.19
N GLY A 217 -21.64 40.88 35.71
CA GLY A 217 -20.70 40.08 36.50
C GLY A 217 -19.33 40.04 35.79
N GLN A 218 -18.26 40.52 36.43
CA GLN A 218 -16.97 40.79 35.79
C GLN A 218 -16.11 39.52 35.61
N ASN A 219 -15.32 39.46 34.52
CA ASN A 219 -14.31 38.43 34.32
C ASN A 219 -13.09 38.95 33.53
N LEU A 220 -11.96 38.25 33.67
CA LEU A 220 -10.60 38.79 33.44
C LEU A 220 -10.22 39.10 31.98
N PHE A 221 -11.05 38.76 31.00
CA PHE A 221 -10.81 38.99 29.57
C PHE A 221 -10.68 40.47 29.19
N GLN A 222 -11.30 41.37 29.98
CA GLN A 222 -11.34 42.80 29.70
C GLN A 222 -9.98 43.53 29.89
N LEU A 223 -8.98 42.89 30.50
CA LEU A 223 -7.61 43.43 30.54
C LEU A 223 -6.82 43.17 29.25
N ALA A 224 -7.06 42.04 28.56
CA ALA A 224 -6.30 41.66 27.38
C ALA A 224 -6.54 42.60 26.19
N GLN A 225 -7.80 42.98 25.94
CA GLN A 225 -8.15 43.93 24.88
C GLN A 225 -7.63 45.36 25.10
N GLN A 226 -7.22 45.72 26.32
CA GLN A 226 -6.63 47.04 26.59
C GLN A 226 -5.17 47.19 26.12
N ALA A 227 -4.47 46.09 25.85
CA ALA A 227 -3.11 46.15 25.29
C ALA A 227 -3.08 46.51 23.79
N GLN A 228 -4.17 46.21 23.05
CA GLN A 228 -4.20 46.28 21.58
C GLN A 228 -4.97 47.49 21.02
N GLN A 229 -5.59 48.32 21.87
CA GLN A 229 -6.35 49.52 21.47
C GLN A 229 -5.57 50.85 21.54
N GLN A 230 -4.22 50.83 21.51
CA GLN A 230 -3.41 52.05 21.57
C GLN A 230 -2.64 52.42 20.29
N GLN A 231 -3.01 51.87 19.12
CA GLN A 231 -2.36 52.29 17.86
C GLN A 231 -3.26 52.42 16.60
N ALA A 232 -4.55 52.76 16.75
CA ALA A 232 -5.36 53.23 15.61
C ALA A 232 -6.62 54.04 15.99
N GLN A 233 -6.50 55.38 16.15
CA GLN A 233 -7.45 56.37 15.57
C GLN A 233 -7.02 57.83 15.79
N GLY A 234 -7.14 58.64 14.73
CA GLY A 234 -6.87 60.10 14.73
C GLY A 234 -5.42 60.46 14.31
N GLY A 235 -5.19 61.25 13.26
CA GLY A 235 -6.14 61.90 12.34
C GLY A 235 -5.46 62.40 11.06
N ALA A 236 -6.23 62.96 10.12
CA ALA A 236 -5.80 63.23 8.75
C ALA A 236 -4.97 64.54 8.57
N GLY A 237 -4.05 64.51 7.60
CA GLY A 237 -3.28 65.66 7.10
C GLY A 237 -2.42 65.23 5.90
N ALA A 238 -2.11 66.15 4.98
CA ALA A 238 -1.38 65.84 3.73
C ALA A 238 -0.06 66.61 3.63
N GLY A 239 1.00 65.99 3.12
CA GLY A 239 2.29 66.65 2.86
C GLY A 239 3.46 65.68 2.61
N ALA A 240 4.27 66.00 1.61
CA ALA A 240 5.34 65.16 1.06
C ALA A 240 6.58 64.90 1.95
N ALA A 241 7.25 63.78 1.65
CA ALA A 241 8.69 63.52 1.73
C ALA A 241 9.44 63.34 3.09
N ALA A 242 10.27 62.29 3.11
CA ALA A 242 11.52 62.07 3.86
C ALA A 242 11.52 61.97 5.42
N GLY A 243 11.93 60.79 5.93
CA GLY A 243 12.99 60.70 6.95
C GLY A 243 12.67 60.27 8.38
N GLY A 244 12.60 58.95 8.64
CA GLY A 244 12.82 58.34 9.98
C GLY A 244 11.66 58.44 10.99
N PRO A 245 11.82 57.96 12.25
CA PRO A 245 13.00 57.30 12.84
C PRO A 245 12.77 55.80 13.18
N GLY A 246 13.85 55.02 13.37
CA GLY A 246 13.75 53.63 13.85
C GLY A 246 14.95 52.70 13.57
N ALA A 247 16.00 53.16 12.88
CA ALA A 247 17.14 52.31 12.50
C ALA A 247 18.21 52.19 13.60
N LEU A 248 18.85 51.01 13.68
CA LEU A 248 20.00 50.71 14.53
C LEU A 248 21.25 51.50 14.12
N ASP A 249 21.92 52.15 15.09
CA ASP A 249 23.30 52.64 14.91
C ASP A 249 24.30 51.47 15.08
N LEU A 250 24.57 50.78 13.97
CA LEU A 250 25.49 49.65 13.94
C LEU A 250 26.96 50.07 14.15
N ALA A 251 27.31 51.34 13.91
CA ALA A 251 28.67 51.86 14.09
C ALA A 251 29.00 52.06 15.58
N ALA A 252 28.01 52.41 16.41
CA ALA A 252 28.16 52.41 17.86
C ALA A 252 28.42 50.99 18.43
N LEU A 253 27.79 49.96 17.86
CA LEU A 253 27.93 48.56 18.31
C LEU A 253 29.28 47.93 17.90
N GLN A 254 29.80 48.20 16.70
CA GLN A 254 31.12 47.70 16.26
C GLN A 254 32.28 48.18 17.15
N ASN A 255 32.11 49.30 17.86
CA ASN A 255 33.12 49.89 18.75
C ASN A 255 32.96 49.48 20.23
N ASN A 256 32.04 48.57 20.56
CA ASN A 256 31.90 48.07 21.93
C ASN A 256 33.06 47.10 22.29
N PRO A 257 33.85 47.36 23.35
CA PRO A 257 34.99 46.51 23.71
C PRO A 257 34.62 45.06 24.06
N GLN A 258 33.38 44.79 24.53
CA GLN A 258 32.92 43.41 24.75
C GLN A 258 32.75 42.64 23.43
N ILE A 259 32.35 43.32 22.35
CA ILE A 259 32.18 42.70 21.03
C ILE A 259 33.54 42.50 20.34
N GLN A 260 34.52 43.36 20.62
CA GLN A 260 35.90 43.16 20.18
C GLN A 260 36.53 41.93 20.84
N GLN A 261 36.43 41.78 22.17
CA GLN A 261 36.87 40.56 22.88
C GLN A 261 36.13 39.29 22.40
N LEU A 262 34.84 39.41 22.07
CA LEU A 262 34.06 38.30 21.51
C LEU A 262 34.59 37.87 20.12
N ARG A 263 34.91 38.84 19.25
CA ARG A 263 35.47 38.56 17.91
C ARG A 263 36.84 37.88 18.00
N ASP A 264 37.70 38.32 18.91
CA ASP A 264 39.02 37.71 19.16
C ASP A 264 38.91 36.26 19.69
N LEU A 265 37.90 35.97 20.51
CA LEU A 265 37.62 34.60 20.99
C LEU A 265 37.02 33.71 19.90
N MET A 266 36.10 34.23 19.08
CA MET A 266 35.50 33.51 17.96
C MET A 266 36.54 33.11 16.90
N ALA A 267 37.52 33.98 16.63
CA ALA A 267 38.64 33.69 15.73
C ALA A 267 39.54 32.55 16.22
N GLN A 268 39.51 32.22 17.51
CA GLN A 268 40.36 31.18 18.12
C GLN A 268 39.61 29.86 18.39
N ASN A 269 38.30 29.88 18.65
CA ASN A 269 37.56 28.66 19.00
C ASN A 269 36.05 28.72 18.63
N PRO A 270 35.68 28.47 17.36
CA PRO A 270 34.29 28.61 16.89
C PRO A 270 33.30 27.62 17.52
N ALA A 271 33.77 26.52 18.14
CA ALA A 271 32.89 25.55 18.81
C ALA A 271 32.20 26.12 20.06
N LEU A 272 32.69 27.23 20.63
CA LEU A 272 32.12 27.86 21.83
C LEU A 272 30.97 28.84 21.53
N ILE A 273 30.63 29.10 20.26
CA ILE A 273 29.64 30.10 19.86
C ILE A 273 28.24 29.79 20.43
N GLN A 274 27.76 28.55 20.33
CA GLN A 274 26.45 28.12 20.82
C GLN A 274 26.20 28.42 22.32
N PRO A 275 27.00 27.88 23.27
CA PRO A 275 26.79 28.14 24.70
C PRO A 275 27.01 29.61 25.07
N LEU A 276 27.89 30.32 24.35
CA LEU A 276 28.18 31.73 24.65
C LEU A 276 27.06 32.67 24.19
N ILE A 277 26.38 32.39 23.06
CA ILE A 277 25.17 33.12 22.65
C ILE A 277 24.04 32.92 23.68
N GLN A 278 23.83 31.69 24.16
CA GLN A 278 22.85 31.43 25.24
C GLN A 278 23.19 32.21 26.52
N GLN A 279 24.46 32.27 26.91
CA GLN A 279 24.92 33.04 28.08
C GLN A 279 24.80 34.57 27.87
N LEU A 280 24.96 35.07 26.64
CA LEU A 280 24.80 36.48 26.31
C LEU A 280 23.32 36.91 26.30
N GLY A 281 22.45 36.08 25.72
CA GLY A 281 21.00 36.32 25.69
C GLY A 281 20.37 36.31 27.09
N ALA A 282 20.85 35.44 27.98
CA ALA A 282 20.46 35.43 29.39
C ALA A 282 20.87 36.70 30.16
N GLN A 283 21.87 37.45 29.69
CA GLN A 283 22.36 38.67 30.34
C GLN A 283 21.82 39.96 29.71
N ASN A 284 21.43 39.95 28.43
CA ASN A 284 20.90 41.14 27.75
C ASN A 284 19.72 40.79 26.82
N PRO A 285 18.49 40.63 27.37
CA PRO A 285 17.32 40.19 26.61
C PRO A 285 16.93 41.12 25.45
N ALA A 286 17.15 42.43 25.59
CA ALA A 286 16.89 43.40 24.53
C ALA A 286 17.81 43.19 23.32
N LEU A 287 19.04 42.71 23.53
CA LEU A 287 19.96 42.36 22.45
C LEU A 287 19.45 41.14 21.66
N MET A 288 18.86 40.13 22.33
CA MET A 288 18.28 38.97 21.63
C MET A 288 17.11 39.35 20.72
N GLN A 289 16.19 40.20 21.19
CA GLN A 289 15.08 40.65 20.33
C GLN A 289 15.56 41.46 19.11
N MET A 290 16.64 42.23 19.24
CA MET A 290 17.28 42.92 18.10
C MET A 290 18.07 41.98 17.18
N ILE A 291 18.55 40.84 17.70
CA ILE A 291 19.23 39.77 16.94
C ILE A 291 18.23 38.97 16.11
N GLU A 292 17.11 38.56 16.70
CA GLU A 292 16.01 37.85 16.02
C GLU A 292 15.43 38.69 14.86
N GLN A 293 15.34 40.01 15.06
CA GLN A 293 14.79 40.93 14.06
C GLN A 293 15.78 41.35 12.97
N ASN A 294 17.09 41.08 13.10
CA ASN A 294 18.08 41.52 12.11
C ASN A 294 19.34 40.62 12.03
N PRO A 295 19.21 39.35 11.61
CA PRO A 295 20.35 38.43 11.49
C PRO A 295 21.43 38.89 10.49
N ALA A 296 21.08 39.70 9.49
CA ALA A 296 22.04 40.29 8.56
C ALA A 296 22.99 41.31 9.22
N ALA A 297 22.54 41.99 10.29
CA ALA A 297 23.40 42.88 11.07
C ALA A 297 24.50 42.11 11.83
N ILE A 298 24.22 40.87 12.27
CA ILE A 298 25.21 39.98 12.92
C ILE A 298 26.39 39.66 12.00
N ALA A 299 26.14 39.28 10.74
CA ALA A 299 27.20 38.92 9.80
C ALA A 299 28.19 40.09 9.59
N ARG A 300 27.64 41.30 9.43
CA ARG A 300 28.40 42.56 9.31
C ARG A 300 29.07 43.00 10.61
N LEU A 301 28.54 42.61 11.76
CA LEU A 301 29.12 42.87 13.08
C LEU A 301 30.32 41.95 13.38
N PHE A 302 30.37 40.75 12.81
CA PHE A 302 31.52 39.84 12.89
C PHE A 302 32.51 39.95 11.73
N GLY A 303 32.18 40.71 10.68
CA GLY A 303 33.14 41.17 9.67
C GLY A 303 33.41 40.19 8.53
N VAL A 304 32.41 39.40 8.13
CA VAL A 304 32.53 38.38 7.07
C VAL A 304 32.02 38.93 5.73
N GLU A 305 32.87 39.64 4.99
CA GLU A 305 32.71 39.94 3.55
C GLU A 305 33.99 40.56 2.97
N GLY A 306 34.34 40.26 1.70
CA GLY A 306 35.44 40.94 1.00
C GLY A 306 36.25 40.11 0.00
N ALA A 307 35.72 39.89 -1.20
CA ALA A 307 36.49 39.62 -2.42
C ALA A 307 35.68 40.16 -3.62
N GLU A 308 36.30 40.98 -4.45
CA GLU A 308 35.60 41.84 -5.42
C GLU A 308 35.40 41.18 -6.79
N PHE A 309 34.33 41.54 -7.49
CA PHE A 309 34.07 41.20 -8.89
C PHE A 309 33.77 42.49 -9.67
N GLU A 310 34.50 42.73 -10.75
CA GLU A 310 34.16 43.76 -11.75
C GLU A 310 33.42 43.10 -12.93
N GLY A 311 32.22 43.59 -13.25
CA GLY A 311 31.39 43.09 -14.37
C GLY A 311 29.96 43.63 -14.31
N GLU A 312 29.36 43.94 -15.46
CA GLU A 312 28.10 44.69 -15.58
C GLU A 312 26.84 43.96 -15.07
N ASP A 313 26.00 44.72 -14.36
CA ASP A 313 24.54 44.60 -14.18
C ASP A 313 23.91 43.22 -13.93
N GLY A 314 23.96 42.76 -12.67
CA GLY A 314 23.08 41.71 -12.15
C GLY A 314 23.06 41.63 -10.63
N ALA A 315 21.94 41.97 -9.99
CA ALA A 315 21.77 41.85 -8.53
C ALA A 315 21.28 40.45 -8.14
N LEU A 316 21.99 39.78 -7.22
CA LEU A 316 21.63 38.45 -6.72
C LEU A 316 20.37 38.48 -5.83
N PRO A 317 19.42 37.53 -5.99
CA PRO A 317 18.27 37.41 -5.12
C PRO A 317 18.65 36.78 -3.75
N PRO A 318 17.92 37.12 -2.67
CA PRO A 318 18.17 36.56 -1.34
C PRO A 318 17.79 35.07 -1.31
N GLY A 319 18.79 34.21 -1.09
CA GLY A 319 18.62 32.74 -1.00
C GLY A 319 19.70 31.91 -1.67
N ALA A 320 20.52 32.52 -2.55
CA ALA A 320 21.60 31.82 -3.24
C ALA A 320 22.69 31.30 -2.26
N GLN A 321 22.93 29.98 -2.26
CA GLN A 321 24.06 29.38 -1.55
C GLN A 321 25.33 29.51 -2.38
N VAL A 322 26.38 30.12 -1.82
CA VAL A 322 27.69 30.23 -2.46
C VAL A 322 28.48 28.93 -2.24
N ILE A 323 28.43 28.03 -3.22
CA ILE A 323 29.21 26.79 -3.21
C ILE A 323 30.69 27.11 -3.45
N SER A 324 31.55 26.81 -2.48
CA SER A 324 33.00 26.94 -2.62
C SER A 324 33.59 25.78 -3.41
N VAL A 325 34.21 26.08 -4.55
CA VAL A 325 34.78 25.10 -5.48
C VAL A 325 36.30 25.03 -5.28
N THR A 326 36.87 23.82 -5.23
CA THR A 326 38.32 23.59 -5.16
C THR A 326 39.00 23.76 -6.51
N GLU A 327 40.33 23.86 -6.52
CA GLU A 327 41.10 24.11 -7.75
C GLU A 327 41.02 22.95 -8.77
N GLU A 328 40.91 21.71 -8.31
CA GLU A 328 40.78 20.53 -9.19
C GLU A 328 39.37 20.45 -9.81
N GLU A 329 38.33 20.70 -9.00
CA GLU A 329 36.94 20.81 -9.49
C GLU A 329 36.79 21.97 -10.47
N ARG A 330 37.41 23.12 -10.19
CA ARG A 330 37.43 24.29 -11.08
C ARG A 330 38.05 23.94 -12.44
N ALA A 331 39.10 23.11 -12.46
CA ALA A 331 39.73 22.65 -13.69
C ALA A 331 38.84 21.66 -14.47
N ALA A 332 38.04 20.81 -13.79
CA ALA A 332 37.07 19.92 -14.44
C ALA A 332 35.89 20.71 -15.04
N ILE A 333 35.31 21.63 -14.26
CA ILE A 333 34.27 22.56 -14.71
C ILE A 333 34.74 23.36 -15.94
N GLN A 334 35.98 23.86 -15.95
CA GLN A 334 36.54 24.56 -17.12
C GLN A 334 36.74 23.66 -18.35
N ARG A 335 36.97 22.35 -18.19
CA ARG A 335 37.02 21.41 -19.31
C ARG A 335 35.63 21.15 -19.89
N LEU A 336 34.61 21.05 -19.04
CA LEU A 336 33.21 20.90 -19.45
C LEU A 336 32.66 22.19 -20.11
N GLU A 337 32.99 23.38 -19.58
CA GLU A 337 32.72 24.66 -20.23
C GLU A 337 33.38 24.74 -21.63
N ALA A 338 34.60 24.21 -21.78
CA ALA A 338 35.32 24.17 -23.05
C ALA A 338 34.71 23.21 -24.10
N LEU A 339 33.75 22.36 -23.73
CA LEU A 339 32.93 21.57 -24.67
C LEU A 339 31.78 22.40 -25.27
N GLY A 340 31.55 23.63 -24.80
CA GLY A 340 30.55 24.56 -25.34
C GLY A 340 29.31 24.77 -24.48
N PHE A 341 29.25 24.16 -23.29
CA PHE A 341 28.10 24.26 -22.38
C PHE A 341 28.13 25.52 -21.52
N PRO A 342 26.97 26.13 -21.20
CA PRO A 342 26.91 27.29 -20.33
C PRO A 342 27.26 26.91 -18.89
N ARG A 343 28.12 27.72 -18.26
CA ARG A 343 28.69 27.51 -16.91
C ARG A 343 27.69 27.08 -15.84
N GLN A 344 26.47 27.61 -15.85
CA GLN A 344 25.44 27.24 -14.88
C GLN A 344 24.98 25.78 -15.04
N ALA A 345 24.71 25.34 -16.27
CA ALA A 345 24.37 23.95 -16.56
C ALA A 345 25.56 23.01 -16.28
N VAL A 346 26.79 23.45 -16.56
CA VAL A 346 28.01 22.69 -16.21
C VAL A 346 28.13 22.49 -14.70
N LEU A 347 27.94 23.54 -13.91
CA LEU A 347 27.98 23.45 -12.44
C LEU A 347 26.87 22.54 -11.91
N GLU A 348 25.65 22.67 -12.42
CA GLU A 348 24.50 21.84 -12.04
C GLU A 348 24.74 20.36 -12.38
N ALA A 349 25.14 20.04 -13.61
CA ALA A 349 25.47 18.68 -14.05
C ALA A 349 26.64 18.09 -13.27
N TYR A 350 27.70 18.87 -13.01
CA TYR A 350 28.89 18.41 -12.30
C TYR A 350 28.59 18.09 -10.82
N PHE A 351 27.78 18.91 -10.13
CA PHE A 351 27.38 18.59 -8.77
C PHE A 351 26.28 17.51 -8.68
N ALA A 352 25.38 17.42 -9.67
CA ALA A 352 24.40 16.34 -9.74
C ALA A 352 25.05 14.97 -10.01
N CYS A 353 26.13 14.92 -10.79
CA CYS A 353 26.89 13.71 -11.10
C CYS A 353 28.00 13.39 -10.06
N ASP A 354 27.83 13.81 -8.79
CA ASP A 354 28.79 13.66 -7.69
C ASP A 354 30.24 14.00 -8.08
N LYS A 355 30.42 15.14 -8.77
CA LYS A 355 31.70 15.70 -9.21
C LYS A 355 32.46 14.82 -10.21
N ASN A 356 31.78 13.90 -10.88
CA ASN A 356 32.35 13.07 -11.93
C ASN A 356 32.24 13.78 -13.29
N GLU A 357 33.41 14.13 -13.87
CA GLU A 357 33.51 14.86 -15.14
C GLU A 357 32.94 14.07 -16.34
N GLU A 358 33.15 12.74 -16.41
CA GLU A 358 32.68 11.92 -17.54
C GLU A 358 31.15 11.74 -17.51
N LEU A 359 30.56 11.54 -16.32
CA LEU A 359 29.10 11.49 -16.16
C LEU A 359 28.45 12.84 -16.45
N ALA A 360 29.04 13.94 -15.96
CA ALA A 360 28.56 15.29 -16.24
C ALA A 360 28.63 15.64 -17.74
N ALA A 361 29.69 15.23 -18.44
CA ALA A 361 29.81 15.41 -19.89
C ALA A 361 28.67 14.69 -20.64
N ASN A 362 28.43 13.40 -20.34
CA ASN A 362 27.38 12.62 -20.99
C ASN A 362 25.98 13.24 -20.74
N TYR A 363 25.69 13.59 -19.48
CA TYR A 363 24.44 14.27 -19.09
C TYR A 363 24.21 15.58 -19.87
N LEU A 364 25.26 16.38 -20.06
CA LEU A 364 25.19 17.64 -20.80
C LEU A 364 24.93 17.42 -22.31
N PHE A 365 25.59 16.43 -22.94
CA PHE A 365 25.33 16.10 -24.35
C PHE A 365 23.93 15.52 -24.57
N ASP A 366 23.46 14.63 -23.69
CA ASP A 366 22.10 14.09 -23.78
C ASP A 366 21.03 15.17 -23.55
N ALA A 367 21.27 16.13 -22.65
CA ALA A 367 20.38 17.27 -22.44
C ALA A 367 20.26 18.19 -23.67
N GLN A 368 21.36 18.38 -24.44
CA GLN A 368 21.31 19.16 -25.70
C GLN A 368 20.47 18.49 -26.79
N ASN A 369 20.49 17.16 -26.88
CA ASN A 369 19.71 16.41 -27.86
C ASN A 369 18.18 16.60 -27.72
N PHE A 370 17.70 17.12 -26.57
CA PHE A 370 16.29 17.47 -26.35
C PHE A 370 15.96 18.96 -26.60
N GLN A 371 16.95 19.84 -26.77
CA GLN A 371 16.72 21.29 -26.96
C GLN A 371 16.67 21.73 -28.42
N ASP A 372 17.36 21.02 -29.33
CA ASP A 372 17.39 21.33 -30.77
C ASP A 372 16.11 20.88 -31.54
N TYR A 373 15.02 20.52 -30.85
CA TYR A 373 13.81 19.96 -31.47
C TYR A 373 12.54 20.85 -31.43
N ASP A 374 12.59 22.03 -30.81
CA ASP A 374 11.45 22.95 -30.74
C ASP A 374 11.82 24.37 -31.22
N GLY A 375 11.70 24.58 -32.54
CA GLY A 375 11.95 25.85 -33.21
C GLY A 375 11.68 25.78 -34.72
N ASP A 376 10.65 26.51 -35.19
CA ASP A 376 10.27 26.69 -36.60
C ASP A 376 9.63 25.51 -37.37
N ARG A 377 8.65 24.79 -36.78
CA ARG A 377 7.42 24.35 -37.52
C ARG A 377 6.30 23.74 -36.66
N PHE A 378 5.30 24.54 -36.27
CA PHE A 378 3.94 24.02 -35.99
C PHE A 378 2.86 25.05 -36.33
N ASP A 379 2.60 25.18 -37.64
CA ASP A 379 1.36 25.77 -38.16
C ASP A 379 0.95 24.99 -39.41
N HIS A 380 -0.32 24.61 -39.51
CA HIS A 380 -0.96 23.80 -40.56
C HIS A 380 -0.12 22.72 -41.30
N ASP A 381 -0.25 21.45 -40.90
CA ASP A 381 -1.19 20.56 -41.61
C ASP A 381 -1.44 19.23 -40.87
N GLY A 382 -2.66 18.72 -40.94
CA GLY A 382 -3.02 17.42 -40.39
C GLY A 382 -3.50 16.47 -41.49
N THR A 383 -2.77 15.40 -41.79
CA THR A 383 -3.27 14.26 -42.59
C THR A 383 -2.41 13.01 -42.41
N ALA A 384 -3.07 11.84 -42.42
CA ALA A 384 -2.52 10.50 -42.23
C ALA A 384 -1.88 10.23 -40.83
N SER A 385 -2.20 9.14 -40.12
CA SER A 385 -2.67 7.86 -40.64
C SER A 385 -3.97 7.35 -40.00
N ILE A 386 -5.08 7.51 -40.72
CA ILE A 386 -6.27 6.65 -40.59
C ILE A 386 -6.43 5.91 -41.92
N LEU A 387 -6.05 4.63 -42.02
CA LEU A 387 -6.57 3.74 -43.08
C LEU A 387 -6.35 2.20 -42.91
N VAL A 388 -6.87 1.56 -41.87
CA VAL A 388 -7.25 0.11 -41.96
C VAL A 388 -8.60 -0.20 -41.30
N VAL A 389 -9.61 0.66 -41.52
CA VAL A 389 -11.03 0.32 -41.24
C VAL A 389 -11.89 0.84 -42.38
N CYS A 390 -11.93 0.11 -43.52
CA CYS A 390 -12.90 0.40 -44.59
C CYS A 390 -12.99 -0.73 -45.65
N MET A 391 -13.70 -1.83 -45.37
CA MET A 391 -14.07 -2.84 -46.39
C MET A 391 -15.45 -3.50 -46.16
N PHE A 392 -16.50 -2.68 -46.04
CA PHE A 392 -17.89 -3.13 -46.28
C PHE A 392 -18.70 -2.06 -47.04
N PRO A 393 -19.61 -2.44 -47.98
CA PRO A 393 -20.34 -1.45 -48.80
C PRO A 393 -21.48 -0.73 -48.05
N PRO A 394 -21.73 0.57 -48.31
CA PRO A 394 -22.77 1.34 -47.64
C PRO A 394 -24.17 1.07 -48.22
N SER A 395 -24.89 0.07 -47.69
CA SER A 395 -26.32 -0.15 -48.02
C SER A 395 -27.18 -0.76 -46.90
N LEU A 396 -26.62 -1.00 -45.71
CA LEU A 396 -27.32 -1.73 -44.62
C LEU A 396 -27.28 -1.04 -43.23
N LEU A 397 -26.82 0.21 -43.13
CA LEU A 397 -26.67 0.93 -41.85
C LEU A 397 -27.77 2.01 -41.62
N VAL A 398 -29.03 1.65 -41.87
CA VAL A 398 -30.20 2.55 -41.63
C VAL A 398 -31.32 1.85 -40.84
N LEU A 399 -31.12 0.59 -40.39
CA LEU A 399 -32.18 -0.19 -39.72
C LEU A 399 -31.67 -1.01 -38.52
N ALA A 400 -30.87 -0.39 -37.64
CA ALA A 400 -30.40 -0.99 -36.38
C ALA A 400 -30.39 -0.01 -35.18
N LEU A 401 -30.86 1.23 -35.34
CA LEU A 401 -30.88 2.28 -34.32
C LEU A 401 -32.29 2.57 -33.79
N ALA A 402 -33.04 1.52 -33.46
CA ALA A 402 -34.35 1.62 -32.80
C ALA A 402 -34.71 0.34 -32.02
N GLY A 403 -34.68 0.40 -30.69
CA GLY A 403 -35.39 -0.54 -29.80
C GLY A 403 -34.56 -1.66 -29.14
N ALA A 404 -33.92 -1.36 -28.00
CA ALA A 404 -33.43 -2.35 -27.03
C ALA A 404 -33.19 -1.76 -25.61
N THR A 405 -34.17 -1.06 -25.03
CA THR A 405 -34.05 -0.50 -23.66
C THR A 405 -34.60 -1.45 -22.59
N SER A 406 -33.81 -2.44 -22.16
CA SER A 406 -33.91 -3.06 -20.82
C SER A 406 -32.85 -4.16 -20.59
N GLY A 407 -32.25 -4.16 -19.40
CA GLY A 407 -31.67 -5.35 -18.75
C GLY A 407 -30.67 -6.19 -19.53
N LEU A 408 -29.44 -5.69 -19.70
CA LEU A 408 -28.26 -6.53 -19.92
C LEU A 408 -27.15 -6.07 -18.97
N ASP A 409 -26.48 -7.03 -18.34
CA ASP A 409 -25.35 -6.76 -17.44
C ASP A 409 -24.17 -6.15 -18.20
N ALA A 410 -23.48 -5.20 -17.57
CA ALA A 410 -22.25 -4.66 -18.11
C ALA A 410 -21.15 -5.73 -18.04
N LEU A 411 -20.76 -6.27 -19.20
CA LEU A 411 -19.45 -6.90 -19.33
C LEU A 411 -18.39 -5.87 -18.90
N PRO A 412 -17.37 -6.26 -18.12
CA PRO A 412 -16.38 -5.32 -17.63
C PRO A 412 -15.68 -4.63 -18.80
N THR A 413 -15.64 -3.30 -18.76
CA THR A 413 -14.64 -2.53 -19.49
C THR A 413 -13.25 -3.01 -19.09
N GLN A 414 -12.29 -2.89 -20.00
CA GLN A 414 -10.91 -3.28 -19.69
C GLN A 414 -10.27 -2.14 -18.89
N ASP A 415 -10.41 -2.20 -17.56
CA ASP A 415 -10.01 -1.15 -16.63
C ASP A 415 -8.57 -0.66 -16.91
N ASN A 416 -8.43 0.65 -17.11
CA ASN A 416 -7.19 1.32 -17.49
C ASN A 416 -6.72 2.30 -16.40
N VAL A 417 -5.42 2.57 -16.32
CA VAL A 417 -4.85 3.56 -15.37
C VAL A 417 -5.38 4.98 -15.61
N THR A 418 -5.91 5.26 -16.81
CA THR A 418 -6.59 6.52 -17.14
C THR A 418 -7.93 6.69 -16.45
N ASP A 419 -8.57 5.60 -15.99
CA ASP A 419 -9.94 5.59 -15.44
C ASP A 419 -10.01 6.16 -14.02
N TYR A 420 -8.87 6.66 -13.54
CA TYR A 420 -8.74 7.60 -12.42
C TYR A 420 -9.35 8.98 -12.75
N ALA A 421 -9.49 9.31 -14.03
CA ALA A 421 -10.16 10.51 -14.50
C ALA A 421 -11.67 10.45 -14.23
N PRO A 422 -12.27 11.48 -13.62
CA PRO A 422 -13.72 11.53 -13.42
C PRO A 422 -14.45 11.82 -14.74
N SER A 423 -15.63 11.23 -14.90
CA SER A 423 -16.55 11.57 -15.98
C SER A 423 -17.17 12.95 -15.75
N VAL A 424 -16.80 13.92 -16.57
CA VAL A 424 -17.33 15.30 -16.53
C VAL A 424 -18.44 15.53 -17.56
N ASN A 425 -19.23 16.59 -17.37
CA ASN A 425 -20.40 16.92 -18.20
C ASN A 425 -21.49 15.83 -18.26
N VAL A 426 -21.55 14.99 -17.22
CA VAL A 426 -22.63 14.01 -17.02
C VAL A 426 -23.93 14.76 -16.69
N GLU A 427 -25.07 14.28 -17.18
CA GLU A 427 -26.37 14.86 -16.85
C GLU A 427 -26.62 14.80 -15.33
N CYS A 428 -26.83 15.98 -14.71
CA CYS A 428 -27.25 16.06 -13.31
C CYS A 428 -28.65 15.43 -13.13
N PRO A 429 -28.94 14.83 -11.96
CA PRO A 429 -30.31 14.44 -11.64
C PRO A 429 -31.20 15.69 -11.56
N ASP A 430 -32.50 15.52 -11.81
CA ASP A 430 -33.47 16.60 -11.71
C ASP A 430 -33.54 17.18 -10.29
N PHE A 431 -32.93 18.35 -10.10
CA PHE A 431 -32.90 19.09 -8.84
C PHE A 431 -34.29 19.48 -8.30
N SER A 432 -35.37 19.37 -9.09
CA SER A 432 -36.74 19.61 -8.60
C SER A 432 -37.33 18.40 -7.87
N THR A 433 -36.78 17.19 -8.08
CA THR A 433 -37.18 15.96 -7.40
C THR A 433 -36.08 15.36 -6.52
N THR A 434 -34.81 15.58 -6.86
CA THR A 434 -33.63 15.01 -6.18
C THR A 434 -32.59 16.09 -5.87
N SER A 435 -32.54 16.55 -4.62
CA SER A 435 -31.44 17.40 -4.16
C SER A 435 -30.15 16.58 -3.99
N LEU A 436 -29.02 17.11 -4.49
CA LEU A 436 -27.70 16.53 -4.21
C LEU A 436 -27.19 16.88 -2.81
N LEU A 437 -27.66 18.00 -2.23
CA LEU A 437 -27.36 18.39 -0.85
C LEU A 437 -28.47 17.97 0.12
N ARG A 438 -28.07 17.61 1.34
CA ARG A 438 -28.95 17.54 2.52
C ARG A 438 -28.43 18.52 3.58
N GLU A 439 -29.21 19.54 3.92
CA GLU A 439 -28.91 20.46 5.02
C GLU A 439 -29.74 20.10 6.26
N TRP A 440 -29.15 20.27 7.44
CA TRP A 440 -29.81 20.07 8.73
C TRP A 440 -29.65 21.28 9.66
N SER A 441 -30.19 21.18 10.87
CA SER A 441 -29.77 22.01 12.01
C SER A 441 -28.94 21.17 12.99
N PRO A 442 -28.05 21.77 13.81
CA PRO A 442 -27.23 21.03 14.77
C PRO A 442 -28.02 20.26 15.84
N GLN A 443 -29.31 20.59 16.03
CA GLN A 443 -30.19 19.92 16.99
C GLN A 443 -31.04 18.80 16.34
N ASN A 444 -31.08 18.70 15.01
CA ASN A 444 -31.93 17.76 14.27
C ASN A 444 -31.22 17.27 12.99
N GLN A 445 -30.06 16.63 13.17
CA GLN A 445 -29.32 15.98 12.09
C GLN A 445 -29.86 14.59 11.78
N SER A 446 -29.66 14.10 10.55
CA SER A 446 -30.14 12.78 10.11
C SER A 446 -29.13 12.09 9.20
N LEU A 447 -29.00 10.77 9.33
CA LEU A 447 -28.14 9.94 8.48
C LEU A 447 -28.70 9.84 7.05
N HIS A 448 -27.89 9.33 6.11
CA HIS A 448 -28.37 9.08 4.77
C HIS A 448 -29.41 7.92 4.77
N PRO A 449 -30.54 8.00 4.04
CA PRO A 449 -31.56 6.94 4.10
C PRO A 449 -31.03 5.54 3.72
N GLN A 450 -30.03 5.45 2.84
CA GLN A 450 -29.39 4.19 2.47
C GLN A 450 -28.39 3.67 3.51
N GLU A 451 -27.77 4.54 4.33
CA GLU A 451 -26.97 4.14 5.50
C GLU A 451 -27.87 3.48 6.54
N VAL A 452 -29.00 4.12 6.88
CA VAL A 452 -30.02 3.57 7.80
C VAL A 452 -30.55 2.24 7.27
N ALA A 453 -30.97 2.18 6.01
CA ALA A 453 -31.50 0.96 5.39
C ALA A 453 -30.46 -0.17 5.36
N TYR A 454 -29.18 0.13 5.12
CA TYR A 454 -28.10 -0.87 5.18
C TYR A 454 -27.89 -1.40 6.60
N VAL A 455 -27.70 -0.50 7.57
CA VAL A 455 -27.36 -0.86 8.95
C VAL A 455 -28.50 -1.62 9.62
N ASP A 456 -29.75 -1.18 9.43
CA ASP A 456 -30.90 -1.88 10.00
C ASP A 456 -31.21 -3.19 9.23
N SER A 457 -30.95 -3.27 7.92
CA SER A 457 -31.01 -4.55 7.18
C SER A 457 -30.00 -5.55 7.72
N ARG A 458 -28.73 -5.14 7.85
CA ARG A 458 -27.64 -5.96 8.40
C ARG A 458 -27.86 -6.33 9.86
N TYR A 459 -28.43 -5.44 10.67
CA TYR A 459 -28.80 -5.75 12.05
C TYR A 459 -29.81 -6.91 12.11
N ASN A 460 -30.87 -6.82 11.31
CA ASN A 460 -31.94 -7.81 11.30
C ASN A 460 -31.57 -9.14 10.61
N THR A 461 -30.60 -9.16 9.68
CA THR A 461 -30.26 -10.35 8.86
C THR A 461 -28.92 -10.99 9.17
N THR A 462 -28.05 -10.37 9.98
CA THR A 462 -26.69 -10.89 10.25
C THR A 462 -26.27 -10.66 11.70
N VAL A 463 -26.32 -9.43 12.20
CA VAL A 463 -25.71 -9.07 13.50
C VAL A 463 -26.35 -9.84 14.66
N GLN A 464 -27.67 -10.05 14.67
CA GLN A 464 -28.32 -10.82 15.74
C GLN A 464 -27.83 -12.27 15.79
N ASP A 465 -27.64 -12.93 14.65
CA ASP A 465 -27.15 -14.31 14.60
C ASP A 465 -25.66 -14.40 14.91
N GLU A 466 -24.86 -13.40 14.54
CA GLU A 466 -23.45 -13.29 14.95
C GLU A 466 -23.30 -13.03 16.46
N TRP A 467 -24.20 -12.25 17.09
CA TRP A 467 -24.26 -12.15 18.55
C TRP A 467 -24.59 -13.51 19.20
N ASN A 468 -25.55 -14.25 18.64
CA ASN A 468 -25.88 -15.60 19.12
C ASN A 468 -24.70 -16.58 18.93
N ALA A 469 -23.97 -16.47 17.83
CA ALA A 469 -22.80 -17.30 17.53
C ALA A 469 -21.57 -16.96 18.39
N TRP A 470 -21.39 -15.69 18.78
CA TRP A 470 -20.29 -15.24 19.63
C TRP A 470 -20.53 -15.52 21.12
N LEU A 471 -21.72 -15.18 21.64
CA LEU A 471 -22.08 -15.36 23.06
C LEU A 471 -22.54 -16.80 23.39
N GLY A 472 -22.95 -17.58 22.38
CA GLY A 472 -23.51 -18.91 22.54
C GLY A 472 -24.85 -18.90 23.30
N ASP A 473 -25.03 -19.87 24.19
CA ASP A 473 -26.21 -19.94 25.08
C ASP A 473 -26.17 -18.93 26.24
N GLY A 474 -25.05 -18.21 26.42
CA GLY A 474 -24.81 -17.28 27.51
C GLY A 474 -24.47 -17.92 28.86
N SER A 475 -24.34 -19.25 28.93
CA SER A 475 -23.99 -19.98 30.16
C SER A 475 -22.68 -19.47 30.78
N LYS A 476 -21.65 -19.30 29.94
CA LYS A 476 -20.34 -18.72 30.32
C LYS A 476 -20.43 -17.29 30.86
N LEU A 477 -21.44 -16.53 30.45
CA LEU A 477 -21.66 -15.13 30.83
C LEU A 477 -22.61 -14.98 32.03
N GLY A 478 -23.30 -16.05 32.43
CA GLY A 478 -24.34 -16.01 33.46
C GLY A 478 -25.62 -15.29 33.03
N TYR A 479 -25.92 -15.24 31.72
CA TYR A 479 -27.10 -14.60 31.17
C TYR A 479 -27.89 -15.53 30.25
N ASN A 480 -29.22 -15.37 30.20
CA ASN A 480 -30.01 -15.96 29.12
C ASN A 480 -30.05 -14.99 27.92
N ILE A 481 -29.31 -15.32 26.86
CA ILE A 481 -29.22 -14.50 25.64
C ILE A 481 -30.59 -14.32 24.95
N SER A 482 -31.54 -15.24 25.15
CA SER A 482 -32.90 -15.11 24.62
C SER A 482 -33.64 -13.85 25.14
N SER A 483 -33.19 -13.27 26.26
CA SER A 483 -33.73 -12.01 26.80
C SER A 483 -33.18 -10.74 26.11
N PHE A 484 -32.06 -10.87 25.39
CA PHE A 484 -31.38 -9.77 24.69
C PHE A 484 -31.70 -9.70 23.19
N GLN A 485 -32.42 -10.69 22.64
CA GLN A 485 -32.88 -10.70 21.24
C GLN A 485 -33.61 -9.40 20.88
N GLY A 486 -33.34 -8.85 19.69
CA GLY A 486 -33.83 -7.54 19.25
C GLY A 486 -33.22 -6.33 19.97
N ARG A 487 -32.50 -6.50 21.09
CA ARG A 487 -31.98 -5.42 21.96
C ARG A 487 -30.46 -5.28 21.95
N PHE A 488 -29.75 -6.06 21.14
CA PHE A 488 -28.29 -6.08 21.11
C PHE A 488 -27.68 -4.69 20.81
N PRO A 489 -26.47 -4.40 21.30
CA PRO A 489 -25.90 -3.05 21.21
C PRO A 489 -25.40 -2.73 19.80
N LYS A 490 -25.55 -1.47 19.35
CA LYS A 490 -24.89 -0.96 18.13
C LYS A 490 -23.42 -0.70 18.45
N VAL A 491 -22.53 -1.48 17.83
CA VAL A 491 -21.08 -1.44 18.06
C VAL A 491 -20.37 -0.69 16.92
N GLY A 492 -19.41 0.17 17.23
CA GLY A 492 -18.49 0.76 16.23
C GLY A 492 -17.03 0.37 16.50
N ILE A 493 -16.20 0.31 15.47
CA ILE A 493 -14.75 0.12 15.58
C ILE A 493 -14.04 1.34 14.97
N ALA A 494 -13.12 1.97 15.71
CA ALA A 494 -12.30 3.08 15.24
C ALA A 494 -10.85 2.63 14.99
N VAL A 495 -10.35 2.90 13.78
CA VAL A 495 -9.00 2.56 13.30
C VAL A 495 -8.19 3.85 13.10
N PRO A 496 -7.11 4.09 13.87
CA PRO A 496 -6.42 5.37 13.90
C PRO A 496 -5.46 5.58 12.72
N GLY A 497 -4.91 6.79 12.66
CA GLY A 497 -3.80 7.13 11.77
C GLY A 497 -2.42 6.71 12.30
N GLY A 498 -1.42 6.93 11.44
CA GLY A 498 -0.04 6.48 11.65
C GLY A 498 0.51 5.56 10.55
N GLY A 499 0.14 5.81 9.29
CA GLY A 499 0.72 5.15 8.11
C GLY A 499 0.69 3.61 8.13
N LEU A 500 1.74 2.97 7.61
CA LEU A 500 1.85 1.52 7.53
C LEU A 500 1.89 0.81 8.90
N ARG A 501 2.34 1.50 9.97
CA ARG A 501 2.20 0.97 11.34
C ARG A 501 0.73 0.83 11.71
N ALA A 502 -0.07 1.87 11.47
CA ALA A 502 -1.51 1.87 11.77
C ALA A 502 -2.29 0.90 10.87
N ALA A 503 -1.89 0.75 9.61
CA ALA A 503 -2.50 -0.23 8.71
C ALA A 503 -2.32 -1.67 9.23
N GLN A 504 -1.08 -2.05 9.57
CA GLN A 504 -0.79 -3.39 10.13
C GLN A 504 -1.39 -3.58 11.52
N TYR A 505 -1.40 -2.54 12.37
CA TYR A 505 -1.99 -2.63 13.71
C TYR A 505 -3.52 -2.80 13.68
N GLY A 506 -4.21 -2.00 12.88
CA GLY A 506 -5.67 -2.08 12.69
C GLY A 506 -6.07 -3.46 12.15
N ALA A 507 -5.35 -3.97 11.16
CA ALA A 507 -5.56 -5.31 10.63
C ALA A 507 -5.26 -6.41 11.67
N GLY A 508 -4.14 -6.33 12.40
CA GLY A 508 -3.78 -7.27 13.47
C GLY A 508 -4.83 -7.36 14.57
N CYS A 509 -5.38 -6.21 14.97
CA CYS A 509 -6.52 -6.13 15.88
C CYS A 509 -7.78 -6.76 15.29
N MET A 510 -8.15 -6.42 14.05
CA MET A 510 -9.33 -7.02 13.40
C MET A 510 -9.20 -8.56 13.30
N ASN A 511 -8.00 -9.08 13.01
CA ASN A 511 -7.72 -10.52 13.00
C ASN A 511 -7.96 -11.19 14.36
N ALA A 512 -7.63 -10.50 15.46
CA ALA A 512 -7.89 -10.95 16.82
C ALA A 512 -9.36 -10.80 17.26
N LEU A 513 -10.18 -10.06 16.50
CA LEU A 513 -11.63 -9.87 16.72
C LEU A 513 -12.52 -10.62 15.72
N ASP A 514 -11.94 -11.32 14.74
CA ASP A 514 -12.63 -12.00 13.64
C ASP A 514 -13.00 -13.45 14.01
N ALA A 515 -14.29 -13.79 13.98
CA ALA A 515 -14.78 -15.16 14.18
C ALA A 515 -14.33 -16.18 13.11
N ARG A 516 -13.81 -15.71 11.96
CA ARG A 516 -13.19 -16.55 10.93
C ARG A 516 -11.80 -17.05 11.36
N ASN A 517 -11.13 -16.34 12.27
CA ASN A 517 -9.88 -16.80 12.87
C ASN A 517 -10.17 -17.78 14.02
N ALA A 518 -9.76 -19.04 13.84
CA ALA A 518 -10.03 -20.11 14.80
C ALA A 518 -9.39 -19.86 16.18
N SER A 519 -8.23 -19.22 16.25
CA SER A 519 -7.55 -18.88 17.51
C SER A 519 -8.27 -17.73 18.24
N ALA A 520 -8.72 -16.70 17.51
CA ALA A 520 -9.51 -15.60 18.09
C ALA A 520 -10.85 -16.13 18.62
N LYS A 521 -11.51 -17.00 17.87
CA LYS A 521 -12.76 -17.67 18.29
C LYS A 521 -12.56 -18.58 19.50
N ALA A 522 -11.41 -19.25 19.61
CA ALA A 522 -11.06 -20.05 20.78
C ALA A 522 -10.77 -19.20 22.03
N ALA A 523 -10.11 -18.03 21.86
CA ALA A 523 -9.89 -17.05 22.93
C ALA A 523 -11.18 -16.34 23.37
N GLY A 524 -12.24 -16.38 22.56
CA GLY A 524 -13.52 -15.73 22.82
C GLY A 524 -13.60 -14.27 22.36
N THR A 525 -12.53 -13.72 21.77
CA THR A 525 -12.51 -12.38 21.17
C THR A 525 -13.06 -12.36 19.74
N GLY A 526 -12.88 -13.46 19.01
CA GLY A 526 -13.36 -13.66 17.63
C GLY A 526 -14.89 -13.68 17.55
N GLY A 527 -15.46 -12.63 16.95
CA GLY A 527 -16.89 -12.37 16.85
C GLY A 527 -17.24 -10.88 17.05
N LEU A 528 -16.38 -10.11 17.74
CA LEU A 528 -16.58 -8.68 17.91
C LEU A 528 -16.55 -7.90 16.57
N LEU A 529 -15.76 -8.35 15.59
CA LEU A 529 -15.74 -7.78 14.23
C LEU A 529 -17.05 -8.06 13.48
N GLN A 530 -17.64 -9.24 13.64
CA GLN A 530 -18.89 -9.62 12.98
C GLN A 530 -20.07 -8.78 13.50
N VAL A 531 -20.16 -8.56 14.82
CA VAL A 531 -21.25 -7.77 15.42
C VAL A 531 -21.07 -6.25 15.28
N ALA A 532 -19.90 -5.77 14.84
CA ALA A 532 -19.65 -4.36 14.55
C ALA A 532 -20.66 -3.84 13.53
N SER A 533 -21.39 -2.77 13.86
CA SER A 533 -22.35 -2.10 12.97
C SER A 533 -21.64 -1.10 12.04
N TYR A 534 -20.62 -0.42 12.56
CA TYR A 534 -19.83 0.60 11.86
C TYR A 534 -18.32 0.34 12.00
N VAL A 535 -17.54 0.78 11.01
CA VAL A 535 -16.10 0.93 11.11
C VAL A 535 -15.71 2.33 10.65
N SER A 536 -14.94 3.06 11.45
CA SER A 536 -14.36 4.35 11.08
C SER A 536 -12.84 4.24 10.93
N GLY A 537 -12.29 4.86 9.89
CA GLY A 537 -10.86 4.86 9.59
C GLY A 537 -10.37 6.24 9.18
N LEU A 538 -9.16 6.62 9.61
CA LEU A 538 -8.44 7.79 9.09
C LEU A 538 -7.00 7.42 8.76
N SER A 539 -6.36 8.11 7.81
CA SER A 539 -4.96 7.91 7.43
C SER A 539 -4.65 6.42 7.16
N GLY A 540 -3.64 5.84 7.81
CA GLY A 540 -3.34 4.40 7.74
C GLY A 540 -4.51 3.46 8.07
N GLY A 541 -5.45 3.87 8.93
CA GLY A 541 -6.69 3.15 9.22
C GLY A 541 -7.73 3.22 8.09
N SER A 542 -7.69 4.26 7.25
CA SER A 542 -8.48 4.31 6.01
C SER A 542 -8.01 3.24 5.01
N TRP A 543 -6.71 2.95 4.97
CA TRP A 543 -6.11 1.98 4.05
C TRP A 543 -6.56 0.55 4.38
N VAL A 544 -6.66 0.19 5.66
CA VAL A 544 -7.26 -1.09 6.09
C VAL A 544 -8.73 -1.16 5.70
N THR A 545 -9.47 -0.09 5.97
CA THR A 545 -10.92 -0.03 5.75
C THR A 545 -11.27 -0.16 4.26
N GLY A 546 -10.58 0.59 3.39
CA GLY A 546 -10.76 0.51 1.95
C GLY A 546 -10.25 -0.81 1.35
N SER A 547 -9.02 -1.24 1.68
CA SER A 547 -8.49 -2.51 1.14
C SER A 547 -9.36 -3.71 1.51
N LEU A 548 -9.89 -3.78 2.74
CA LEU A 548 -10.86 -4.81 3.13
C LEU A 548 -12.09 -4.82 2.23
N LEU A 549 -12.64 -3.66 1.86
CA LEU A 549 -13.83 -3.57 1.02
C LEU A 549 -13.51 -3.96 -0.43
N PHE A 550 -12.53 -3.32 -1.05
CA PHE A 550 -12.22 -3.50 -2.48
C PHE A 550 -11.58 -4.86 -2.81
N ASN A 551 -11.00 -5.56 -1.83
CA ASN A 551 -10.62 -6.98 -1.96
C ASN A 551 -11.78 -7.97 -1.64
N ASN A 552 -13.03 -7.49 -1.56
CA ASN A 552 -14.25 -8.27 -1.27
C ASN A 552 -14.28 -8.97 0.12
N TRP A 553 -13.79 -8.28 1.14
CA TRP A 553 -13.79 -8.67 2.56
C TRP A 553 -13.17 -10.06 2.87
N PRO A 554 -11.91 -10.31 2.47
CA PRO A 554 -11.22 -11.58 2.71
C PRO A 554 -10.88 -11.75 4.20
N THR A 555 -10.22 -12.85 4.60
CA THR A 555 -9.65 -12.91 5.95
C THR A 555 -8.43 -12.00 6.04
N ILE A 556 -8.09 -11.51 7.24
CA ILE A 556 -6.95 -10.60 7.40
C ILE A 556 -5.61 -11.23 6.95
N PRO A 557 -5.30 -12.51 7.24
CA PRO A 557 -4.12 -13.16 6.67
C PRO A 557 -4.08 -13.13 5.13
N ASP A 558 -5.21 -13.41 4.47
CA ASP A 558 -5.29 -13.39 3.00
C ASP A 558 -5.13 -11.96 2.44
N LEU A 559 -5.67 -10.95 3.13
CA LEU A 559 -5.57 -9.54 2.76
C LEU A 559 -4.11 -9.06 2.71
N ILE A 560 -3.29 -9.48 3.67
CA ILE A 560 -1.92 -8.97 3.82
C ILE A 560 -0.93 -9.86 3.07
N PHE A 561 -1.07 -11.18 3.13
CA PHE A 561 -0.08 -12.14 2.63
C PHE A 561 -0.49 -12.86 1.34
N GLY A 562 -1.71 -12.61 0.85
CA GLY A 562 -2.31 -13.31 -0.27
C GLY A 562 -2.86 -14.69 0.10
N ASN A 563 -3.74 -15.22 -0.74
CA ASN A 563 -4.31 -16.57 -0.60
C ASN A 563 -3.64 -17.61 -1.53
N GLY A 564 -2.74 -17.17 -2.42
CA GLY A 564 -2.07 -18.01 -3.42
C GLY A 564 -2.95 -18.37 -4.63
N GLY A 565 -4.02 -17.61 -4.87
CA GLY A 565 -4.96 -17.75 -5.99
C GLY A 565 -5.27 -16.40 -6.62
N ASP A 566 -6.41 -15.81 -6.25
CA ASP A 566 -6.94 -14.55 -6.78
C ASP A 566 -6.58 -13.30 -5.94
N LEU A 567 -5.89 -13.47 -4.81
CA LEU A 567 -5.39 -12.38 -3.97
C LEU A 567 -3.88 -12.54 -3.73
N ASP A 568 -3.09 -11.58 -4.24
CA ASP A 568 -1.64 -11.42 -3.98
C ASP A 568 -1.32 -10.79 -2.62
N GLY A 569 -2.31 -10.19 -1.97
CA GLY A 569 -2.15 -9.42 -0.72
C GLY A 569 -1.42 -8.08 -0.89
N TRP A 570 -1.20 -7.39 0.22
CA TRP A 570 -0.53 -6.09 0.26
C TRP A 570 0.95 -6.16 -0.16
N LYS A 571 1.45 -5.10 -0.81
CA LYS A 571 2.84 -5.02 -1.32
C LYS A 571 3.80 -4.30 -0.37
N LEU A 572 3.64 -4.45 0.94
CA LEU A 572 4.34 -3.62 1.95
C LEU A 572 5.87 -3.74 1.93
N ASP A 573 6.41 -4.79 1.32
CA ASP A 573 7.85 -5.01 1.15
C ASP A 573 8.47 -4.26 -0.04
N LEU A 574 7.66 -3.59 -0.87
CA LEU A 574 8.11 -2.65 -1.91
C LEU A 574 8.07 -1.21 -1.35
N PRO A 575 9.10 -0.38 -1.59
CA PRO A 575 9.05 1.04 -1.25
C PRO A 575 8.07 1.84 -2.13
N PHE A 576 7.27 2.70 -1.52
CA PHE A 576 6.35 3.61 -2.24
C PHE A 576 7.08 4.57 -3.22
N ALA A 577 8.34 4.91 -2.94
CA ALA A 577 9.14 5.91 -3.63
C ALA A 577 10.22 5.33 -4.56
N SER A 578 10.42 4.01 -4.52
CA SER A 578 11.53 3.30 -5.16
C SER A 578 11.27 1.78 -5.22
N PRO A 579 10.17 1.33 -5.86
CA PRO A 579 9.78 -0.08 -5.87
C PRO A 579 10.80 -1.03 -6.53
N ASP A 580 11.61 -0.58 -7.50
CA ASP A 580 12.77 -1.31 -8.04
C ASP A 580 14.10 -0.91 -7.35
N GLY A 581 14.02 -0.46 -6.10
CA GLY A 581 15.17 -0.05 -5.28
C GLY A 581 15.74 1.33 -5.63
N ASP A 582 16.88 1.63 -5.00
CA ASP A 582 17.45 2.97 -4.80
C ASP A 582 17.66 3.78 -6.09
N ASN A 583 17.82 3.13 -7.25
CA ASN A 583 17.89 3.80 -8.55
C ASN A 583 16.49 4.14 -9.08
N VAL A 584 15.95 5.30 -8.68
CA VAL A 584 14.64 5.80 -9.18
C VAL A 584 14.61 6.14 -10.67
N PHE A 585 15.75 6.07 -11.36
CA PHE A 585 15.86 6.19 -12.82
C PHE A 585 16.02 4.82 -13.52
N SER A 586 15.81 3.69 -12.84
CA SER A 586 15.67 2.39 -13.52
C SER A 586 14.44 2.38 -14.42
N ASP A 587 14.46 1.56 -15.47
CA ASP A 587 13.37 1.50 -16.45
C ASP A 587 12.03 1.14 -15.77
N ASP A 588 12.05 0.20 -14.82
CA ASP A 588 10.87 -0.24 -14.06
C ASP A 588 10.34 0.87 -13.13
N ASN A 589 11.22 1.58 -12.41
CA ASN A 589 10.80 2.77 -11.63
C ASN A 589 10.23 3.88 -12.55
N GLN A 590 10.82 4.09 -13.73
CA GLN A 590 10.29 5.05 -14.72
C GLN A 590 8.93 4.63 -15.28
N TYR A 591 8.69 3.33 -15.53
CA TYR A 591 7.36 2.82 -15.91
C TYR A 591 6.33 3.03 -14.80
N PHE A 592 6.68 2.76 -13.54
CA PHE A 592 5.82 2.98 -12.38
C PHE A 592 5.41 4.46 -12.24
N PHE A 593 6.37 5.40 -12.27
CA PHE A 593 6.06 6.83 -12.19
C PHE A 593 5.36 7.35 -13.45
N GLY A 594 5.68 6.81 -14.63
CA GLY A 594 4.94 7.09 -15.86
C GLY A 594 3.47 6.68 -15.74
N SER A 595 3.18 5.49 -15.24
CA SER A 595 1.83 4.99 -14.99
C SER A 595 1.03 5.89 -14.06
N ILE A 596 1.63 6.27 -12.94
CA ILE A 596 1.03 7.21 -11.98
C ILE A 596 0.76 8.56 -12.66
N LEU A 597 1.74 9.10 -13.38
CA LEU A 597 1.61 10.39 -14.07
C LEU A 597 0.51 10.36 -15.14
N TRP A 598 0.31 9.26 -15.88
CA TRP A 598 -0.82 9.10 -16.81
C TRP A 598 -2.18 9.18 -16.09
N SER A 599 -2.32 8.61 -14.88
CA SER A 599 -3.53 8.79 -14.06
C SER A 599 -3.74 10.24 -13.64
N VAL A 600 -2.69 10.95 -13.22
CA VAL A 600 -2.82 12.35 -12.77
C VAL A 600 -3.12 13.29 -13.94
N ILE A 601 -2.44 13.11 -15.08
CA ILE A 601 -2.70 13.85 -16.33
C ILE A 601 -4.15 13.65 -16.78
N SER A 602 -4.66 12.41 -16.84
CA SER A 602 -6.04 12.19 -17.31
C SER A 602 -7.09 12.86 -16.42
N LYS A 603 -6.84 12.96 -15.10
CA LYS A 603 -7.69 13.73 -14.16
C LYS A 603 -7.57 15.25 -14.36
N ALA A 604 -6.37 15.76 -14.66
CA ALA A 604 -6.14 17.17 -14.97
C ALA A 604 -6.77 17.60 -16.32
N ASP A 605 -6.68 16.74 -17.35
CA ASP A 605 -7.30 16.92 -18.67
C ASP A 605 -8.83 16.92 -18.62
N ALA A 606 -9.42 16.16 -17.68
CA ALA A 606 -10.83 16.25 -17.35
C ALA A 606 -11.24 17.61 -16.70
N GLY A 607 -10.26 18.48 -16.42
CA GLY A 607 -10.49 19.85 -15.92
C GLY A 607 -10.53 20.01 -14.40
N VAL A 608 -10.14 18.97 -13.66
CA VAL A 608 -10.09 18.95 -12.18
C VAL A 608 -8.70 19.37 -11.70
N ASP A 609 -8.62 20.25 -10.69
CA ASP A 609 -7.34 20.61 -10.06
C ASP A 609 -6.78 19.41 -9.28
N THR A 610 -5.54 19.04 -9.57
CA THR A 610 -4.80 17.94 -8.90
C THR A 610 -3.87 18.46 -7.80
N SER A 611 -3.20 17.56 -7.08
CA SER A 611 -2.11 17.90 -6.14
C SER A 611 -1.19 16.71 -5.88
N ILE A 612 -0.23 16.86 -4.95
CA ILE A 612 0.63 15.76 -4.46
C ILE A 612 -0.17 14.59 -3.86
N THR A 613 -1.44 14.83 -3.48
CA THR A 613 -2.36 13.78 -3.02
C THR A 613 -2.67 12.78 -4.13
N ASP A 614 -2.75 13.21 -5.40
CA ASP A 614 -3.10 12.32 -6.50
C ASP A 614 -2.06 11.21 -6.78
N PRO A 615 -0.76 11.50 -6.97
CA PRO A 615 0.24 10.44 -7.13
C PRO A 615 0.39 9.58 -5.87
N TRP A 616 0.29 10.16 -4.67
CA TRP A 616 0.24 9.42 -3.40
C TRP A 616 -0.95 8.45 -3.33
N SER A 617 -2.14 8.89 -3.75
CA SER A 617 -3.35 8.07 -3.84
C SER A 617 -3.17 6.89 -4.80
N ARG A 618 -2.46 7.09 -5.92
CA ARG A 618 -2.10 6.00 -6.83
C ARG A 618 -1.08 5.06 -6.18
N MET A 619 -0.03 5.55 -5.52
CA MET A 619 0.91 4.69 -4.78
C MET A 619 0.19 3.84 -3.72
N ILE A 620 -0.71 4.42 -2.92
CA ILE A 620 -1.54 3.66 -1.97
C ILE A 620 -2.37 2.60 -2.71
N SER A 621 -2.97 2.94 -3.87
CA SER A 621 -3.76 1.99 -4.67
C SER A 621 -2.95 0.75 -5.05
N TYR A 622 -1.72 0.93 -5.58
CA TYR A 622 -0.80 -0.15 -5.94
C TYR A 622 -0.46 -1.09 -4.76
N HIS A 623 -0.40 -0.57 -3.53
CA HIS A 623 0.01 -1.35 -2.36
C HIS A 623 -1.15 -2.02 -1.61
N PHE A 624 -2.38 -1.51 -1.74
CA PHE A 624 -3.54 -1.87 -0.90
C PHE A 624 -4.80 -2.35 -1.64
N LEU A 625 -5.04 -1.92 -2.89
CA LEU A 625 -6.20 -2.36 -3.66
C LEU A 625 -5.87 -3.64 -4.45
N ASN A 626 -6.89 -4.28 -5.03
CA ASN A 626 -6.69 -5.43 -5.92
C ASN A 626 -6.16 -4.97 -7.30
N GLN A 627 -6.23 -5.84 -8.31
CA GLN A 627 -5.63 -5.66 -9.66
C GLN A 627 -4.09 -5.59 -9.67
N THR A 628 -3.42 -5.16 -8.60
CA THR A 628 -1.96 -5.14 -8.52
C THR A 628 -1.40 -6.46 -7.98
N ASP A 629 -0.61 -7.16 -8.79
CA ASP A 629 0.16 -8.36 -8.43
C ASP A 629 1.68 -8.05 -8.47
N ARG A 630 2.56 -9.06 -8.37
CA ARG A 630 4.03 -8.85 -8.41
C ARG A 630 4.66 -8.93 -9.81
N PHE A 631 3.93 -9.44 -10.80
CA PHE A 631 4.34 -9.52 -12.20
C PHE A 631 3.88 -8.29 -12.98
N ASN A 632 2.75 -7.69 -12.59
CA ASN A 632 2.16 -6.55 -13.27
C ASN A 632 2.54 -5.18 -12.66
N PHE A 633 3.19 -5.14 -11.49
CA PHE A 633 3.48 -3.90 -10.71
C PHE A 633 4.17 -2.78 -11.50
N PHE A 634 4.98 -3.11 -12.51
CA PHE A 634 5.71 -2.16 -13.35
C PHE A 634 5.10 -2.02 -14.76
N THR A 635 3.84 -2.42 -14.95
CA THR A 635 3.19 -2.52 -16.27
C THR A 635 1.76 -1.98 -16.23
N ASN A 636 1.29 -1.30 -17.28
CA ASN A 636 -0.13 -0.92 -17.40
C ASN A 636 -1.01 -2.10 -17.89
N ALA A 637 -0.78 -3.31 -17.36
CA ALA A 637 -1.59 -4.49 -17.70
C ALA A 637 -2.96 -4.49 -16.97
N THR A 638 -3.11 -3.67 -15.94
CA THR A 638 -4.37 -3.41 -15.23
C THR A 638 -4.52 -1.93 -14.89
N ALA A 639 -5.63 -1.53 -14.27
CA ALA A 639 -5.83 -0.18 -13.73
C ALA A 639 -5.13 0.07 -12.37
N HIS A 640 -4.63 -0.96 -11.68
CA HIS A 640 -4.04 -0.83 -10.33
C HIS A 640 -4.94 -0.04 -9.35
N GLY A 641 -6.23 -0.36 -9.32
CA GLY A 641 -7.23 0.30 -8.48
C GLY A 641 -7.78 1.63 -9.00
N ALA A 642 -7.37 2.10 -10.18
CA ALA A 642 -8.08 3.18 -10.87
C ALA A 642 -9.46 2.71 -11.37
N GLY A 643 -10.42 3.63 -11.52
CA GLY A 643 -11.82 3.32 -11.87
C GLY A 643 -12.66 2.78 -10.71
N GLN A 644 -12.04 2.39 -9.58
CA GLN A 644 -12.75 1.86 -8.42
C GLN A 644 -13.32 2.99 -7.57
N LEU A 645 -14.65 3.10 -7.49
CA LEU A 645 -15.34 4.21 -6.83
C LEU A 645 -15.85 3.84 -5.43
N TRP A 646 -15.71 4.75 -4.48
CA TRP A 646 -16.21 4.58 -3.11
C TRP A 646 -17.74 4.58 -3.06
N SER A 647 -18.42 5.31 -3.96
CA SER A 647 -19.88 5.20 -4.14
C SER A 647 -20.33 3.88 -4.78
N ASP A 648 -19.41 3.06 -5.30
CA ASP A 648 -19.69 1.71 -5.82
C ASP A 648 -19.46 0.59 -4.78
N ILE A 649 -19.07 0.90 -3.55
CA ILE A 649 -19.08 -0.07 -2.41
C ILE A 649 -20.40 -0.87 -2.30
N PRO A 650 -21.60 -0.31 -2.57
CA PRO A 650 -22.86 -1.07 -2.59
C PRO A 650 -22.96 -2.17 -3.66
N ARG A 651 -22.04 -2.19 -4.64
CA ARG A 651 -21.93 -3.24 -5.68
C ARG A 651 -21.05 -4.42 -5.23
N ILE A 652 -20.21 -4.24 -4.19
CA ILE A 652 -19.27 -5.25 -3.71
C ILE A 652 -20.05 -6.43 -3.09
N PRO A 653 -19.80 -7.70 -3.49
CA PRO A 653 -20.57 -8.85 -3.01
C PRO A 653 -20.67 -8.96 -1.49
N ALA A 654 -19.56 -8.80 -0.75
CA ALA A 654 -19.56 -8.85 0.71
C ALA A 654 -20.46 -7.78 1.39
N TYR A 655 -20.68 -6.64 0.74
CA TYR A 655 -21.62 -5.60 1.18
C TYR A 655 -23.07 -5.97 0.81
N GLN A 656 -23.30 -6.51 -0.38
CA GLN A 656 -24.62 -7.02 -0.76
C GLN A 656 -25.08 -8.14 0.18
N GLU A 657 -24.18 -9.08 0.51
CA GLU A 657 -24.35 -10.18 1.47
C GLU A 657 -24.37 -9.74 2.95
N LYS A 658 -24.28 -8.43 3.25
CA LYS A 658 -24.34 -7.86 4.61
C LYS A 658 -23.23 -8.34 5.55
N LYS A 659 -22.11 -8.86 5.03
CA LYS A 659 -20.98 -9.32 5.85
C LYS A 659 -20.25 -8.15 6.52
N VAL A 660 -20.11 -7.02 5.83
CA VAL A 660 -19.24 -5.90 6.25
C VAL A 660 -19.94 -4.88 7.17
N PRO A 661 -19.29 -4.34 8.22
CA PRO A 661 -19.75 -3.15 8.92
C PRO A 661 -19.84 -1.94 7.97
N PHE A 662 -20.69 -0.95 8.27
CA PHE A 662 -20.80 0.24 7.43
C PHE A 662 -19.54 1.13 7.56
N PRO A 663 -18.87 1.49 6.45
CA PRO A 663 -17.57 2.16 6.50
C PRO A 663 -17.69 3.69 6.49
N LEU A 664 -16.85 4.34 7.29
CA LEU A 664 -16.76 5.79 7.46
C LEU A 664 -15.27 6.19 7.35
N ILE A 665 -14.91 7.05 6.40
CA ILE A 665 -13.55 7.61 6.30
C ILE A 665 -13.55 9.07 6.77
N VAL A 666 -12.51 9.50 7.48
CA VAL A 666 -12.40 10.87 8.03
C VAL A 666 -11.29 11.68 7.35
N ALA A 667 -11.56 12.96 7.09
CA ALA A 667 -10.58 13.95 6.63
C ALA A 667 -10.88 15.33 7.24
N ASP A 668 -9.85 16.14 7.47
CA ASP A 668 -9.97 17.50 7.99
C ASP A 668 -9.94 18.53 6.84
N SER A 669 -10.46 19.74 7.04
CA SER A 669 -10.23 20.88 6.12
C SER A 669 -9.33 21.94 6.75
N ARG A 670 -8.25 22.31 6.06
CA ARG A 670 -7.48 23.53 6.34
C ARG A 670 -8.23 24.72 5.73
N ALA A 671 -8.97 25.45 6.56
CA ALA A 671 -9.93 26.46 6.11
C ALA A 671 -9.31 27.61 5.28
N GLY A 672 -9.96 27.95 4.17
CA GLY A 672 -9.64 29.12 3.34
C GLY A 672 -8.21 29.20 2.80
N ASN A 673 -7.66 30.42 2.86
CA ASN A 673 -6.29 30.73 2.44
C ASN A 673 -5.29 30.59 3.58
N ASP A 674 -5.57 29.74 4.57
CA ASP A 674 -4.52 29.35 5.51
C ASP A 674 -3.49 28.48 4.77
N GLU A 675 -2.24 28.92 4.86
CA GLU A 675 -1.05 28.31 4.28
C GLU A 675 -0.11 27.79 5.38
N SER A 676 -0.50 27.89 6.67
CA SER A 676 0.31 27.35 7.76
C SER A 676 0.51 25.84 7.65
N THR A 677 1.67 25.38 8.14
CA THR A 677 2.00 23.97 8.38
C THR A 677 1.75 23.55 9.84
N ASP A 678 1.32 24.48 10.70
CA ASP A 678 0.94 24.21 12.10
C ASP A 678 -0.20 23.17 12.21
N ALA A 679 -0.29 22.53 13.39
CA ALA A 679 -1.39 21.63 13.70
C ALA A 679 -2.75 22.37 13.72
N LEU A 680 -3.79 21.73 13.18
CA LEU A 680 -5.10 22.36 13.04
C LEU A 680 -5.80 22.59 14.39
N GLY A 681 -6.58 23.67 14.46
CA GLY A 681 -7.46 23.96 15.60
C GLY A 681 -8.62 22.97 15.71
N LEU A 682 -9.12 22.74 16.93
CA LEU A 682 -10.25 21.82 17.19
C LEU A 682 -11.57 22.28 16.57
N ASP A 683 -11.66 23.56 16.18
CA ASP A 683 -12.77 24.18 15.46
C ASP A 683 -12.73 23.95 13.93
N SER A 684 -11.67 23.31 13.43
CA SER A 684 -11.60 22.84 12.04
C SER A 684 -12.74 21.87 11.73
N VAL A 685 -13.28 21.99 10.50
CA VAL A 685 -14.43 21.19 10.07
C VAL A 685 -13.94 19.80 9.69
N VAL A 686 -14.47 18.79 10.37
CA VAL A 686 -14.19 17.38 10.13
C VAL A 686 -15.23 16.81 9.18
N TYR A 687 -14.76 16.09 8.17
CA TYR A 687 -15.60 15.48 7.14
C TYR A 687 -15.63 13.97 7.24
N GLU A 688 -16.81 13.42 6.94
CA GLU A 688 -17.09 12.00 6.81
C GLU A 688 -17.33 11.66 5.35
N ILE A 689 -16.59 10.68 4.83
CA ILE A 689 -16.76 10.11 3.50
C ILE A 689 -17.36 8.71 3.68
N THR A 690 -18.61 8.56 3.25
CA THR A 690 -19.38 7.30 3.33
C THR A 690 -19.74 6.84 1.91
N PRO A 691 -20.11 5.56 1.67
CA PRO A 691 -20.55 5.08 0.35
C PRO A 691 -21.72 5.83 -0.32
N PHE A 692 -22.37 6.77 0.37
CA PHE A 692 -23.51 7.54 -0.16
C PHE A 692 -23.34 9.05 -0.06
N GLU A 693 -22.62 9.54 0.96
CA GLU A 693 -22.60 10.95 1.33
C GLU A 693 -21.20 11.39 1.82
N PHE A 694 -20.75 12.53 1.31
CA PHE A 694 -19.65 13.33 1.84
C PHE A 694 -20.27 14.43 2.71
N ALA A 695 -19.99 14.42 4.02
CA ALA A 695 -20.76 15.19 5.00
C ALA A 695 -19.90 15.76 6.13
N SER A 696 -20.43 16.72 6.87
CA SER A 696 -19.94 17.06 8.21
C SER A 696 -21.10 17.18 9.20
N PHE A 697 -21.01 16.42 10.29
CA PHE A 697 -21.93 16.50 11.43
C PHE A 697 -21.51 17.57 12.46
N ASP A 698 -20.52 18.40 12.15
CA ASP A 698 -20.15 19.54 12.98
C ASP A 698 -21.28 20.61 13.01
N PRO A 699 -21.49 21.31 14.13
CA PRO A 699 -22.53 22.35 14.23
C PRO A 699 -22.35 23.55 13.30
N SER A 700 -21.14 23.79 12.79
CA SER A 700 -20.79 24.88 11.87
C SER A 700 -21.37 24.68 10.47
N LEU A 701 -21.24 23.46 9.93
CA LEU A 701 -21.72 23.07 8.60
C LEU A 701 -23.05 22.30 8.67
N SER A 702 -23.13 21.17 9.37
CA SER A 702 -24.35 20.34 9.49
C SER A 702 -25.05 20.11 8.14
N ALA A 703 -24.29 19.59 7.17
CA ALA A 703 -24.75 19.30 5.82
C ALA A 703 -23.98 18.12 5.20
N GLY A 704 -24.58 17.51 4.18
CA GLY A 704 -23.99 16.46 3.37
C GLY A 704 -24.31 16.60 1.87
N MET A 705 -23.49 15.95 1.06
CA MET A 705 -23.51 15.94 -0.40
C MET A 705 -23.45 14.49 -0.90
N ASN A 706 -24.26 14.13 -1.90
CA ASN A 706 -24.20 12.78 -2.50
C ASN A 706 -22.80 12.48 -3.08
N LEU A 707 -22.14 11.44 -2.57
CA LEU A 707 -20.72 11.19 -2.88
C LEU A 707 -20.48 10.93 -4.37
N SER A 708 -21.37 10.19 -5.04
CA SER A 708 -21.27 9.88 -6.47
C SER A 708 -21.25 11.11 -7.39
N TYR A 709 -21.53 12.31 -6.85
CA TYR A 709 -21.45 13.59 -7.56
C TYR A 709 -20.47 14.59 -6.90
N ALA A 710 -19.64 14.18 -5.94
CA ALA A 710 -18.80 15.08 -5.12
C ALA A 710 -17.78 15.91 -5.93
N GLY A 711 -17.41 15.49 -7.14
CA GLY A 711 -16.61 16.31 -8.07
C GLY A 711 -17.36 17.52 -8.67
N THR A 712 -18.65 17.69 -8.37
CA THR A 712 -19.49 18.76 -8.95
C THR A 712 -19.43 20.03 -8.10
N HIS A 713 -18.96 21.14 -8.66
CA HIS A 713 -19.10 22.46 -8.05
C HIS A 713 -20.58 22.83 -7.89
N LEU A 714 -21.03 22.96 -6.64
CA LEU A 714 -22.36 23.48 -6.31
C LEU A 714 -22.23 24.88 -5.71
N THR A 715 -23.12 25.77 -6.14
CA THR A 715 -23.35 27.10 -5.56
C THR A 715 -24.79 27.17 -5.08
N SER A 716 -24.98 27.34 -3.77
CA SER A 716 -26.28 27.28 -3.08
C SER A 716 -27.13 26.06 -3.51
N GLY A 717 -26.48 24.88 -3.55
CA GLY A 717 -27.11 23.60 -3.86
C GLY A 717 -27.40 23.33 -5.35
N LYS A 718 -26.89 24.14 -6.29
CA LYS A 718 -27.08 23.94 -7.74
C LYS A 718 -25.74 23.87 -8.46
N ALA A 719 -25.64 23.00 -9.48
CA ALA A 719 -24.44 22.89 -10.31
C ALA A 719 -24.12 24.24 -10.98
N ALA A 720 -22.86 24.66 -10.94
CA ALA A 720 -22.42 25.96 -11.48
C ALA A 720 -22.77 26.13 -12.97
N ASN A 721 -22.70 25.05 -13.75
CA ASN A 721 -23.06 24.99 -15.17
C ASN A 721 -24.53 24.57 -15.41
N GLY A 722 -25.40 24.66 -14.41
CA GLY A 722 -26.85 24.41 -14.52
C GLY A 722 -27.24 22.92 -14.52
N SER A 723 -26.74 22.14 -15.49
CA SER A 723 -27.11 20.72 -15.69
C SER A 723 -25.92 19.77 -15.90
N ALA A 724 -24.69 20.28 -15.94
CA ALA A 724 -23.48 19.48 -16.05
C ALA A 724 -22.94 19.13 -14.66
N CYS A 725 -22.87 17.83 -14.39
CA CYS A 725 -22.35 17.21 -13.17
C CYS A 725 -21.08 16.40 -13.47
N VAL A 726 -20.39 15.99 -12.40
CA VAL A 726 -19.17 15.16 -12.43
C VAL A 726 -19.41 13.89 -11.61
N ARG A 727 -18.99 12.73 -12.13
CA ARG A 727 -19.01 11.44 -11.42
C ARG A 727 -17.65 10.76 -11.45
N GLY A 728 -17.37 9.85 -10.52
CA GLY A 728 -16.11 9.10 -10.48
C GLY A 728 -14.90 9.90 -9.99
N PHE A 729 -15.17 11.00 -9.30
CA PHE A 729 -14.15 11.77 -8.56
C PHE A 729 -13.79 11.06 -7.24
N ASP A 730 -14.73 10.29 -6.70
CA ASP A 730 -14.67 9.48 -5.48
C ASP A 730 -13.87 8.17 -5.65
N GLN A 731 -12.75 8.23 -6.36
CA GLN A 731 -11.82 7.12 -6.54
C GLN A 731 -11.36 6.58 -5.17
N ALA A 732 -11.37 5.26 -4.99
CA ALA A 732 -11.08 4.60 -3.71
C ALA A 732 -9.69 4.99 -3.17
N GLY A 733 -8.68 4.96 -4.05
CA GLY A 733 -7.34 5.46 -3.75
C GLY A 733 -7.31 6.94 -3.40
N PHE A 734 -8.11 7.79 -4.05
CA PHE A 734 -8.16 9.23 -3.76
C PHE A 734 -8.79 9.55 -2.40
N ILE A 735 -9.78 8.77 -1.96
CA ILE A 735 -10.40 8.90 -0.63
C ILE A 735 -9.46 8.38 0.47
N MET A 736 -8.80 7.24 0.24
CA MET A 736 -7.75 6.71 1.12
C MET A 736 -6.51 7.62 1.19
N GLY A 737 -6.18 8.31 0.10
CA GLY A 737 -5.10 9.29 0.04
C GLY A 737 -5.47 10.62 0.68
N THR A 738 -6.67 11.17 0.41
CA THR A 738 -7.21 12.39 1.06
C THR A 738 -7.18 12.25 2.58
N SER A 739 -7.66 11.11 3.10
CA SER A 739 -7.63 10.78 4.52
C SER A 739 -6.21 10.63 5.10
N ALA A 740 -5.20 10.56 4.24
CA ALA A 740 -3.77 10.41 4.56
C ALA A 740 -2.90 11.53 3.94
N SER A 741 -3.48 12.69 3.60
CA SER A 741 -2.77 13.83 3.00
C SER A 741 -2.04 14.64 4.07
N LEU A 742 -1.04 14.03 4.70
CA LEU A 742 -0.28 14.59 5.83
C LEU A 742 0.95 15.40 5.37
N PHE A 743 0.93 15.97 4.16
CA PHE A 743 2.14 16.44 3.48
C PHE A 743 2.89 17.55 4.23
N ASN A 744 2.18 18.45 4.90
CA ASN A 744 2.78 19.54 5.68
C ASN A 744 3.68 18.98 6.79
N GLN A 745 3.17 18.01 7.57
CA GLN A 745 3.96 17.35 8.61
C GLN A 745 4.99 16.39 8.02
N ILE A 746 4.74 15.80 6.83
CA ILE A 746 5.76 15.04 6.10
C ILE A 746 6.94 15.95 5.74
N PHE A 747 6.73 17.17 5.25
CA PHE A 747 7.81 18.10 4.90
C PHE A 747 8.57 18.60 6.14
N ASP A 748 7.87 19.00 7.21
CA ASP A 748 8.52 19.43 8.45
C ASP A 748 9.23 18.28 9.20
N PHE A 749 8.71 17.04 9.12
CA PHE A 749 9.40 15.86 9.63
C PHE A 749 10.58 15.45 8.72
N ALA A 750 10.42 15.52 7.40
CA ALA A 750 11.43 15.25 6.39
C ALA A 750 12.66 16.13 6.62
N ASN A 751 12.47 17.43 6.85
CA ASN A 751 13.53 18.38 7.17
C ASN A 751 14.39 17.95 8.38
N ASN A 752 13.87 17.09 9.27
CA ASN A 752 14.48 16.77 10.56
C ASN A 752 14.83 15.29 10.82
N LYS A 753 14.15 14.29 10.20
CA LYS A 753 14.23 12.88 10.64
C LYS A 753 14.11 11.75 9.59
N ILE A 754 13.88 12.04 8.30
CA ILE A 754 13.97 11.00 7.25
C ILE A 754 15.43 10.93 6.76
N ASP A 755 15.91 9.75 6.34
CA ASP A 755 17.25 9.66 5.73
C ASP A 755 17.31 10.49 4.43
N SER A 756 18.47 11.08 4.19
CA SER A 756 18.65 12.20 3.27
C SER A 756 18.50 11.82 1.80
N SER A 757 18.79 10.58 1.43
CA SER A 757 18.57 10.02 0.08
C SER A 757 17.08 9.97 -0.27
N ASP A 758 16.35 9.16 0.49
CA ASP A 758 14.99 8.74 0.19
C ASP A 758 14.04 9.95 0.25
N ARG A 759 14.26 10.82 1.23
CA ARG A 759 13.58 12.11 1.37
C ARG A 759 13.72 12.98 0.13
N ASN A 760 14.97 13.32 -0.22
CA ASN A 760 15.24 14.27 -1.30
C ASN A 760 14.68 13.71 -2.61
N THR A 761 14.77 12.40 -2.80
CA THR A 761 14.31 11.69 -3.99
C THR A 761 12.79 11.63 -4.08
N PHE A 762 12.07 11.25 -3.00
CA PHE A 762 10.61 11.18 -2.98
C PHE A 762 9.98 12.56 -3.22
N THR A 763 10.46 13.60 -2.53
CA THR A 763 9.99 14.98 -2.73
C THR A 763 10.29 15.48 -4.15
N TYR A 764 11.49 15.20 -4.69
CA TYR A 764 11.84 15.56 -6.08
C TYR A 764 10.96 14.86 -7.12
N LEU A 765 10.66 13.56 -6.95
CA LEU A 765 9.81 12.80 -7.86
C LEU A 765 8.36 13.31 -7.85
N LEU A 766 7.86 13.67 -6.67
CA LEU A 766 6.52 14.23 -6.51
C LEU A 766 6.42 15.64 -7.11
N ASP A 767 7.36 16.54 -6.81
CA ASP A 767 7.46 17.86 -7.46
C ASP A 767 7.52 17.71 -9.00
N ARG A 768 8.40 16.84 -9.50
CA ARG A 768 8.54 16.56 -10.94
C ARG A 768 7.25 16.08 -11.59
N GLN A 769 6.42 15.29 -10.90
CA GLN A 769 5.12 14.83 -11.40
C GLN A 769 4.06 15.96 -11.44
N LEU A 770 4.19 16.99 -10.59
CA LEU A 770 3.25 18.12 -10.58
C LEU A 770 3.55 19.18 -11.64
N ARG A 771 4.81 19.31 -12.08
CA ARG A 771 5.24 20.32 -13.08
C ARG A 771 4.50 20.29 -14.42
N SER A 772 3.87 19.18 -14.78
CA SER A 772 3.15 18.99 -16.05
C SER A 772 1.63 18.85 -15.91
N VAL A 773 1.05 19.12 -14.73
CA VAL A 773 -0.39 19.01 -14.47
C VAL A 773 -0.95 20.26 -13.83
N ARG A 774 -2.27 20.45 -13.93
CA ARG A 774 -2.97 21.61 -13.36
C ARG A 774 -3.22 21.40 -11.86
N THR A 775 -2.46 22.09 -11.02
CA THR A 775 -2.64 22.11 -9.56
C THR A 775 -3.32 23.41 -9.07
N ARG A 776 -3.66 23.46 -7.77
CA ARG A 776 -4.30 24.61 -7.09
C ARG A 776 -3.60 24.99 -5.79
N LYS A 777 -3.49 24.02 -4.91
CA LYS A 777 -2.58 23.96 -3.76
C LYS A 777 -1.91 22.60 -3.84
N ASP A 778 -0.59 22.55 -3.80
CA ASP A 778 0.15 21.31 -4.07
C ASP A 778 0.13 20.36 -2.87
N ASP A 779 -0.05 20.87 -1.66
CA ASP A 779 0.13 20.18 -0.37
C ASP A 779 -1.14 19.51 0.21
N VAL A 780 -2.32 19.75 -0.38
CA VAL A 780 -3.62 19.27 0.14
C VAL A 780 -4.41 18.51 -0.92
N ALA A 781 -5.39 17.72 -0.50
CA ALA A 781 -6.36 17.13 -1.42
C ALA A 781 -7.33 18.22 -1.91
N ASN A 782 -7.23 18.58 -3.20
CA ASN A 782 -8.12 19.58 -3.82
C ASN A 782 -9.50 18.96 -4.10
N TRP A 783 -10.51 19.34 -3.32
CA TRP A 783 -11.89 18.88 -3.49
C TRP A 783 -12.79 20.02 -4.00
N PRO A 784 -13.58 19.83 -5.08
CA PRO A 784 -14.65 20.76 -5.44
C PRO A 784 -15.61 20.96 -4.27
N SER A 785 -15.89 22.21 -3.89
CA SER A 785 -16.79 22.50 -2.77
C SER A 785 -18.25 22.33 -3.20
N PRO A 786 -19.02 21.41 -2.59
CA PRO A 786 -20.46 21.35 -2.77
C PRO A 786 -21.19 22.30 -1.81
N PHE A 787 -20.48 22.94 -0.88
CA PHE A 787 -21.02 23.75 0.21
C PHE A 787 -20.86 25.27 -0.03
N THR A 788 -20.48 25.67 -1.25
CA THR A 788 -20.40 27.09 -1.63
C THR A 788 -21.77 27.76 -1.51
N GLY A 789 -21.86 28.88 -0.81
CA GLY A 789 -23.10 29.66 -0.66
C GLY A 789 -24.17 29.01 0.23
N ILE A 790 -23.81 28.10 1.15
CA ILE A 790 -24.67 27.64 2.25
C ILE A 790 -24.03 27.95 3.62
N LYS A 791 -24.85 28.04 4.69
CA LYS A 791 -24.40 28.25 6.09
C LYS A 791 -23.48 29.47 6.32
N GLY A 792 -23.60 30.52 5.50
CA GLY A 792 -22.64 31.65 5.44
C GLY A 792 -22.48 32.56 6.67
N SER A 793 -23.05 32.18 7.82
CA SER A 793 -22.82 32.81 9.13
C SER A 793 -22.15 31.90 10.16
N THR A 794 -21.93 30.61 9.84
CA THR A 794 -21.38 29.59 10.77
C THR A 794 -20.33 28.68 10.14
N TYR A 795 -20.30 28.56 8.82
CA TYR A 795 -19.35 27.72 8.08
C TYR A 795 -18.24 28.58 7.45
N VAL A 796 -16.98 28.28 7.79
CA VAL A 796 -15.82 29.09 7.38
C VAL A 796 -15.56 29.05 5.87
N ASP A 797 -15.66 27.87 5.25
CA ASP A 797 -15.41 27.68 3.81
C ASP A 797 -16.64 28.01 2.93
N THR A 798 -17.65 28.73 3.47
CA THR A 798 -18.90 29.09 2.76
C THR A 798 -18.71 29.82 1.43
N ASN A 799 -17.62 30.56 1.25
CA ASN A 799 -17.33 31.32 0.03
C ASN A 799 -16.31 30.62 -0.88
N ASN A 800 -15.77 29.47 -0.45
CA ASN A 800 -14.70 28.78 -1.14
C ASN A 800 -15.29 27.72 -2.08
N THR A 801 -14.98 27.85 -3.36
CA THR A 801 -15.41 26.92 -4.42
C THR A 801 -14.62 25.61 -4.42
N TRP A 802 -13.55 25.52 -3.62
CA TRP A 802 -12.70 24.36 -3.39
C TRP A 802 -12.42 24.23 -1.89
N LEU A 803 -12.32 23.00 -1.40
CA LEU A 803 -11.91 22.64 -0.05
C LEU A 803 -10.46 22.14 -0.07
N SER A 804 -9.69 22.50 0.96
CA SER A 804 -8.30 22.06 1.15
C SER A 804 -8.27 20.91 2.15
N LEU A 805 -8.63 19.70 1.73
CA LEU A 805 -8.74 18.56 2.65
C LEU A 805 -7.36 17.94 2.94
N ILE A 806 -7.15 17.53 4.20
CA ILE A 806 -5.91 16.90 4.68
C ILE A 806 -6.22 15.68 5.56
N ASP A 807 -5.15 14.98 5.99
CA ASP A 807 -5.23 13.81 6.87
C ASP A 807 -6.11 14.07 8.10
N GLY A 808 -7.05 13.17 8.39
CA GLY A 808 -8.04 13.32 9.47
C GLY A 808 -7.47 13.29 10.89
N ALA A 809 -6.16 13.10 11.07
CA ALA A 809 -5.46 13.26 12.34
C ALA A 809 -4.96 14.70 12.59
N SER A 810 -5.09 15.62 11.62
CA SER A 810 -4.37 16.91 11.61
C SER A 810 -4.82 17.88 12.70
N ASN A 811 -6.05 17.76 13.20
CA ASN A 811 -6.58 18.47 14.38
C ASN A 811 -6.20 17.81 15.73
N GLY A 812 -5.41 16.73 15.71
CA GLY A 812 -4.99 15.96 16.89
C GLY A 812 -5.92 14.79 17.27
N GLU A 813 -7.06 14.58 16.59
CA GLU A 813 -7.95 13.43 16.75
C GLU A 813 -7.45 12.21 15.96
N ASN A 814 -6.22 11.71 16.21
CA ASN A 814 -5.64 10.58 15.47
C ASN A 814 -6.46 9.25 15.55
N VAL A 815 -7.51 9.20 16.37
CA VAL A 815 -8.54 8.14 16.35
C VAL A 815 -9.84 8.72 15.77
N PRO A 816 -10.47 8.10 14.75
CA PRO A 816 -11.70 8.59 14.11
C PRO A 816 -12.94 8.35 15.00
N PHE A 817 -12.99 8.99 16.15
CA PHE A 817 -14.06 8.87 17.14
C PHE A 817 -15.31 9.64 16.72
N GLY A 818 -15.19 10.89 16.26
CA GLY A 818 -16.31 11.78 15.93
C GLY A 818 -17.49 11.08 15.26
N PRO A 819 -17.30 10.40 14.11
CA PRO A 819 -18.37 9.71 13.40
C PRO A 819 -19.13 8.67 14.23
N LEU A 820 -18.46 8.00 15.17
CA LEU A 820 -19.05 7.00 16.05
C LEU A 820 -19.81 7.62 17.23
N PHE A 821 -19.50 8.87 17.60
CA PHE A 821 -20.22 9.62 18.62
C PHE A 821 -21.43 10.41 18.07
N VAL A 822 -21.61 10.55 16.76
CA VAL A 822 -22.79 11.22 16.14
C VAL A 822 -24.10 10.66 16.69
N LYS A 823 -24.96 11.52 17.26
CA LYS A 823 -26.18 11.10 18.00
C LYS A 823 -27.15 10.27 17.15
N SER A 824 -27.28 10.59 15.86
CA SER A 824 -28.21 9.90 14.95
C SER A 824 -27.78 8.47 14.60
N ARG A 825 -26.50 8.10 14.78
CA ARG A 825 -26.04 6.69 14.68
C ARG A 825 -26.39 5.85 15.91
N GLY A 826 -26.44 6.49 17.08
CA GLY A 826 -26.92 5.88 18.33
C GLY A 826 -26.11 4.66 18.78
N LEU A 827 -24.78 4.75 18.71
CA LEU A 827 -23.89 3.66 19.15
C LEU A 827 -23.92 3.51 20.67
N ASP A 828 -23.92 2.26 21.10
CA ASP A 828 -23.90 1.84 22.50
C ASP A 828 -22.48 1.52 23.01
N VAL A 829 -21.64 1.02 22.09
CA VAL A 829 -20.28 0.54 22.37
C VAL A 829 -19.36 0.97 21.24
N ILE A 830 -18.17 1.47 21.58
CA ILE A 830 -17.12 1.86 20.63
C ILE A 830 -15.84 1.12 20.98
N VAL A 831 -15.22 0.46 20.01
CA VAL A 831 -13.95 -0.26 20.15
C VAL A 831 -12.84 0.57 19.51
N THR A 832 -11.81 0.90 20.26
CA THR A 832 -10.69 1.76 19.82
C THR A 832 -9.44 0.94 19.62
N LEU A 833 -8.88 0.96 18.41
CA LEU A 833 -7.67 0.23 18.05
C LEU A 833 -6.45 1.16 18.13
N GLU A 834 -6.15 1.70 19.31
CA GLU A 834 -5.20 2.80 19.51
C GLU A 834 -3.74 2.45 19.13
N ASN A 835 -3.09 3.31 18.34
CA ASN A 835 -1.73 3.14 17.82
C ASN A 835 -1.02 4.49 17.47
N SER A 836 -1.46 5.58 18.09
CA SER A 836 -0.79 6.89 18.00
C SER A 836 0.67 6.81 18.48
N ALA A 837 1.57 7.60 17.90
CA ALA A 837 2.99 7.60 18.22
C ALA A 837 3.36 8.80 19.11
N ASP A 838 2.74 8.86 20.28
CA ASP A 838 2.70 10.07 21.11
C ASP A 838 3.93 10.28 22.01
N ASP A 839 4.76 9.25 22.20
CA ASP A 839 5.97 9.30 23.04
C ASP A 839 7.28 9.10 22.25
N PRO A 840 8.46 9.37 22.84
CA PRO A 840 9.75 9.25 22.16
C PRO A 840 10.09 7.83 21.65
N ASN A 841 9.35 6.79 22.06
CA ASN A 841 9.48 5.41 21.61
C ASN A 841 8.30 4.99 20.68
N SER A 842 7.50 5.94 20.17
CA SER A 842 6.35 5.73 19.28
C SER A 842 5.20 4.88 19.87
N TRP A 843 4.97 4.96 21.18
CA TRP A 843 3.80 4.35 21.83
C TRP A 843 2.69 5.38 22.13
N PRO A 844 1.40 4.98 22.13
CA PRO A 844 0.29 5.89 22.43
C PRO A 844 0.30 6.33 23.89
N ASN A 845 -0.07 7.57 24.18
CA ASN A 845 -0.14 8.15 25.53
C ASN A 845 -1.53 8.68 25.92
N GLY A 846 -2.53 8.52 25.04
CA GLY A 846 -3.91 8.96 25.29
C GLY A 846 -4.24 10.36 24.76
N THR A 847 -3.30 11.02 24.04
CA THR A 847 -3.53 12.35 23.43
C THR A 847 -4.79 12.36 22.56
N GLY A 848 -4.90 11.48 21.56
CA GLY A 848 -6.09 11.40 20.68
C GLY A 848 -7.43 11.34 21.44
N PRO A 849 -7.64 10.36 22.35
CA PRO A 849 -8.82 10.31 23.21
C PRO A 849 -9.09 11.57 24.06
N ILE A 850 -8.05 12.24 24.58
CA ILE A 850 -8.18 13.51 25.32
C ILE A 850 -8.62 14.65 24.38
N THR A 851 -8.03 14.74 23.19
CA THR A 851 -8.36 15.73 22.16
C THR A 851 -9.82 15.61 21.74
N THR A 852 -10.25 14.41 21.34
CA THR A 852 -11.65 14.11 21.04
C THR A 852 -12.58 14.43 22.20
N SER A 853 -12.26 13.97 23.42
CA SER A 853 -13.09 14.24 24.60
C SER A 853 -13.26 15.75 24.83
N THR A 854 -12.21 16.55 24.58
CA THR A 854 -12.24 18.02 24.70
C THR A 854 -13.10 18.65 23.60
N ARG A 855 -12.94 18.22 22.35
CA ARG A 855 -13.69 18.73 21.19
C ARG A 855 -15.18 18.40 21.28
N LEU A 856 -15.53 17.18 21.69
CA LEU A 856 -16.90 16.77 21.95
C LEU A 856 -17.59 17.64 23.00
N ASP A 857 -16.89 17.97 24.10
CA ASP A 857 -17.46 18.71 25.23
C ASP A 857 -17.50 20.23 25.03
N THR A 858 -16.60 20.78 24.21
CA THR A 858 -16.53 22.22 23.92
C THR A 858 -17.34 22.64 22.70
N LEU A 859 -17.31 21.86 21.61
CA LEU A 859 -17.92 22.24 20.33
C LEU A 859 -19.11 21.35 19.95
N LEU A 860 -18.98 20.02 20.06
CA LEU A 860 -19.90 19.09 19.39
C LEU A 860 -21.10 18.62 20.23
N ARG A 861 -21.26 19.09 21.47
CA ARG A 861 -22.37 18.71 22.38
C ARG A 861 -23.78 18.81 21.78
N ALA A 862 -23.99 19.66 20.77
CA ALA A 862 -25.25 19.74 20.03
C ALA A 862 -25.53 18.46 19.22
N THR A 863 -24.52 17.93 18.53
CA THR A 863 -24.64 16.93 17.46
C THR A 863 -24.15 15.53 17.86
N HIS A 864 -23.24 15.45 18.85
CA HIS A 864 -22.59 14.21 19.29
C HIS A 864 -22.92 13.82 20.74
N GLN A 865 -22.85 12.52 21.03
CA GLN A 865 -22.89 11.94 22.38
C GLN A 865 -21.68 12.44 23.20
N GLN A 866 -21.78 12.38 24.53
CA GLN A 866 -20.64 12.71 25.40
C GLN A 866 -19.56 11.62 25.32
N PHE A 867 -18.31 11.97 25.56
CA PHE A 867 -17.26 10.98 25.82
C PHE A 867 -17.43 10.44 27.26
N PRO A 868 -17.19 9.14 27.53
CA PRO A 868 -17.16 8.63 28.90
C PRO A 868 -15.99 9.21 29.71
N PRO A 869 -16.03 9.17 31.05
CA PRO A 869 -14.90 9.63 31.88
C PRO A 869 -13.59 8.87 31.57
N ILE A 870 -12.54 9.64 31.25
CA ILE A 870 -11.16 9.19 30.99
C ILE A 870 -10.15 10.02 31.80
N PRO A 871 -8.88 9.57 31.97
CA PRO A 871 -7.83 10.44 32.47
C PRO A 871 -7.63 11.64 31.52
N GLN A 872 -7.50 12.84 32.07
CA GLN A 872 -7.55 14.11 31.30
C GLN A 872 -6.16 14.64 30.90
N LYS A 873 -5.09 13.87 31.15
CA LYS A 873 -3.70 14.24 30.88
C LYS A 873 -2.88 13.02 30.46
N ALA A 874 -1.96 13.16 29.51
CA ALA A 874 -1.13 12.06 29.04
C ALA A 874 -0.28 11.41 30.16
N GLU A 875 0.17 12.19 31.14
CA GLU A 875 0.94 11.68 32.29
C GLU A 875 0.08 10.75 33.18
N ASP A 876 -1.23 10.97 33.24
CA ASP A 876 -2.16 10.10 33.97
C ASP A 876 -2.31 8.75 33.23
N TRP A 877 -2.48 8.75 31.90
CA TRP A 877 -2.55 7.51 31.09
C TRP A 877 -1.27 6.67 31.22
N VAL A 878 -0.10 7.32 31.28
CA VAL A 878 1.20 6.66 31.48
C VAL A 878 1.33 6.14 32.92
N SER A 879 1.15 6.97 33.94
CA SER A 879 1.35 6.57 35.35
C SER A 879 0.32 5.55 35.85
N MET A 880 -0.90 5.58 35.30
CA MET A 880 -1.94 4.58 35.54
C MET A 880 -1.79 3.31 34.68
N GLY A 881 -0.85 3.29 33.73
CA GLY A 881 -0.59 2.16 32.83
C GLY A 881 -1.74 1.86 31.87
N VAL A 882 -2.60 2.84 31.58
CA VAL A 882 -3.78 2.66 30.70
C VAL A 882 -3.34 2.30 29.28
N ARG A 883 -2.21 2.87 28.83
CA ARG A 883 -1.57 2.60 27.53
C ARG A 883 -1.02 1.17 27.35
N GLU A 884 -1.00 0.34 28.39
CA GLU A 884 -0.32 -0.97 28.41
C GLU A 884 -1.27 -2.17 28.44
N ARG A 885 -2.59 -1.93 28.44
CA ARG A 885 -3.63 -2.96 28.62
C ARG A 885 -4.95 -2.54 27.98
N ALA A 886 -5.80 -3.52 27.69
CA ALA A 886 -7.21 -3.25 27.44
C ALA A 886 -7.85 -2.53 28.64
N THR A 887 -8.64 -1.48 28.38
CA THR A 887 -9.35 -0.70 29.41
C THR A 887 -10.78 -0.38 28.93
N PHE A 888 -11.77 -0.44 29.82
CA PHE A 888 -13.16 -0.10 29.53
C PHE A 888 -13.53 1.23 30.20
N PHE A 889 -14.02 2.20 29.43
CA PHE A 889 -14.50 3.49 29.93
C PHE A 889 -16.03 3.57 29.86
N GLY A 890 -16.64 4.30 30.80
CA GLY A 890 -18.09 4.51 30.80
C GLY A 890 -18.91 3.26 31.15
N CYS A 891 -18.35 2.37 31.97
CA CYS A 891 -18.96 1.11 32.39
C CYS A 891 -20.33 1.31 33.04
N ASP A 892 -20.41 2.30 33.93
CA ASP A 892 -21.57 2.55 34.79
C ASP A 892 -22.09 3.98 34.59
N PRO A 893 -22.79 4.25 33.46
CA PRO A 893 -23.44 5.52 33.22
C PRO A 893 -24.63 5.72 34.17
N ALA A 894 -25.02 6.99 34.34
CA ALA A 894 -26.35 7.35 34.78
C ALA A 894 -27.41 6.88 33.76
N GLU A 895 -28.67 6.76 34.18
CA GLU A 895 -29.78 6.37 33.32
C GLU A 895 -30.69 7.58 33.02
N PRO A 896 -31.02 7.88 31.75
CA PRO A 896 -30.51 7.23 30.53
C PRO A 896 -29.03 7.57 30.25
N PRO A 897 -28.27 6.67 29.59
CA PRO A 897 -26.86 6.90 29.31
C PRO A 897 -26.67 8.04 28.31
N THR A 898 -25.75 8.96 28.63
CA THR A 898 -25.35 10.07 27.75
C THR A 898 -24.12 9.76 26.89
N PHE A 899 -23.50 8.60 27.11
CA PHE A 899 -22.27 8.15 26.44
C PHE A 899 -22.25 6.62 26.19
N PRO A 900 -21.64 6.16 25.08
CA PRO A 900 -21.36 4.75 24.84
C PRO A 900 -20.31 4.20 25.84
N LEU A 901 -20.22 2.87 25.93
CA LEU A 901 -19.08 2.20 26.58
C LEU A 901 -17.92 2.18 25.58
N VAL A 902 -16.75 2.69 25.97
CA VAL A 902 -15.55 2.67 25.11
C VAL A 902 -14.63 1.53 25.55
N ILE A 903 -14.37 0.58 24.65
CA ILE A 903 -13.41 -0.51 24.79
C ILE A 903 -12.10 -0.05 24.13
N TYR A 904 -11.10 0.28 24.92
CA TYR A 904 -9.81 0.79 24.46
C TYR A 904 -8.77 -0.33 24.39
N LEU A 905 -8.17 -0.55 23.23
CA LEU A 905 -7.21 -1.61 22.91
C LEU A 905 -5.90 -1.00 22.36
N PRO A 906 -4.94 -0.64 23.22
CA PRO A 906 -3.71 0.07 22.82
C PRO A 906 -2.63 -0.85 22.26
N ASN A 907 -1.89 -0.34 21.28
CA ASN A 907 -0.61 -0.91 20.91
C ASN A 907 0.34 -0.77 22.11
N ALA A 908 0.78 -1.90 22.62
CA ALA A 908 1.55 -2.02 23.85
C ALA A 908 2.70 -3.03 23.68
N PRO A 909 3.78 -2.92 24.47
CA PRO A 909 4.81 -3.94 24.55
C PRO A 909 4.27 -5.36 24.82
N PRO A 910 4.94 -6.43 24.34
CA PRO A 910 4.58 -7.80 24.65
C PRO A 910 4.36 -8.08 26.15
N LEU A 911 3.31 -8.85 26.47
CA LEU A 911 2.95 -9.22 27.84
C LEU A 911 4.01 -10.07 28.55
N ASP A 912 4.73 -10.90 27.79
CA ASP A 912 5.80 -11.80 28.28
C ASP A 912 7.13 -11.08 28.54
N GLY A 913 7.28 -9.83 28.06
CA GLY A 913 8.52 -9.07 28.10
C GLY A 913 9.45 -9.31 26.90
N GLY A 914 8.93 -9.89 25.80
CA GLY A 914 9.64 -10.04 24.53
C GLY A 914 9.94 -8.70 23.82
N ASP A 915 10.74 -8.79 22.76
CA ASP A 915 11.19 -7.65 21.95
C ASP A 915 10.00 -7.01 21.17
N PRO A 916 9.75 -5.69 21.30
CA PRO A 916 8.64 -5.03 20.63
C PRO A 916 9.00 -4.66 19.18
N VAL A 917 8.15 -5.06 18.23
CA VAL A 917 8.31 -4.80 16.79
C VAL A 917 7.21 -3.91 16.22
N THR A 918 6.21 -3.54 17.03
CA THR A 918 5.00 -2.81 16.61
C THR A 918 5.12 -1.29 16.73
N ASN A 919 6.08 -0.77 17.50
CA ASN A 919 6.31 0.66 17.72
C ASN A 919 7.33 1.29 16.75
N SER A 920 7.24 0.90 15.48
CA SER A 920 8.01 1.48 14.37
C SER A 920 7.61 2.93 14.08
N GLY A 921 8.53 3.76 13.57
CA GLY A 921 8.25 5.16 13.22
C GLY A 921 7.13 5.29 12.18
N THR A 922 6.31 6.35 12.30
CA THR A 922 5.14 6.58 11.42
C THR A 922 5.50 6.62 9.92
N PHE A 923 6.67 7.16 9.59
CA PHE A 923 7.19 7.27 8.21
C PHE A 923 8.06 6.08 7.79
N THR A 924 7.89 4.92 8.43
CA THR A 924 8.41 3.64 7.91
C THR A 924 7.52 3.24 6.74
N LEU A 925 7.98 3.49 5.50
CA LEU A 925 7.19 3.26 4.27
C LEU A 925 7.43 1.88 3.60
N THR A 926 8.24 1.02 4.23
CA THR A 926 8.52 -0.35 3.74
C THR A 926 8.63 -1.31 4.93
N TYR A 927 7.98 -2.47 4.85
CA TYR A 927 8.05 -3.56 5.82
C TYR A 927 8.37 -4.86 5.11
N PRO A 928 9.57 -5.44 5.30
CA PRO A 928 9.86 -6.78 4.79
C PRO A 928 8.82 -7.78 5.29
N LEU A 929 8.38 -8.70 4.43
CA LEU A 929 7.33 -9.70 4.74
C LEU A 929 7.52 -10.39 6.11
N LYS A 930 8.78 -10.62 6.53
CA LYS A 930 9.10 -11.22 7.83
C LYS A 930 8.81 -10.30 9.03
N HIS A 931 8.99 -8.98 8.89
CA HIS A 931 8.56 -8.00 9.90
C HIS A 931 7.03 -8.00 10.01
N SER A 932 6.31 -7.86 8.89
CA SER A 932 4.83 -7.89 8.89
C SER A 932 4.25 -9.16 9.52
N GLN A 933 4.85 -10.34 9.27
CA GLN A 933 4.46 -11.58 9.95
C GLN A 933 4.61 -11.52 11.48
N ILE A 934 5.72 -10.99 11.99
CA ILE A 934 5.97 -10.91 13.44
C ILE A 934 5.13 -9.78 14.07
N PHE A 935 4.97 -8.66 13.38
CA PHE A 935 4.09 -7.55 13.76
C PHE A 935 2.65 -8.06 13.95
N MET A 936 2.10 -8.74 12.94
CA MET A 936 0.75 -9.30 12.97
C MET A 936 0.55 -10.32 14.09
N HIS A 937 1.55 -11.16 14.36
CA HIS A 937 1.52 -12.12 15.47
C HIS A 937 1.56 -11.42 16.83
N GLN A 938 2.42 -10.42 17.01
CA GLN A 938 2.57 -9.67 18.26
C GLN A 938 1.33 -8.84 18.60
N VAL A 939 0.71 -8.19 17.61
CA VAL A 939 -0.60 -7.52 17.80
C VAL A 939 -1.68 -8.53 18.14
N PHE A 940 -1.76 -9.65 17.40
CA PHE A 940 -2.76 -10.68 17.66
C PHE A 940 -2.68 -11.20 19.10
N ASP A 941 -1.50 -11.62 19.55
CA ASP A 941 -1.28 -12.16 20.90
C ASP A 941 -1.64 -11.14 21.99
N ASN A 942 -1.20 -9.89 21.85
CA ASN A 942 -1.50 -8.83 22.81
C ASN A 942 -3.01 -8.55 22.91
N ILE A 943 -3.74 -8.58 21.79
CA ILE A 943 -5.18 -8.31 21.76
C ILE A 943 -6.00 -9.47 22.30
N VAL A 944 -5.64 -10.74 22.03
CA VAL A 944 -6.41 -11.89 22.57
C VAL A 944 -6.15 -12.15 24.07
N SER A 945 -5.06 -11.62 24.62
CA SER A 945 -4.55 -12.02 25.94
C SER A 945 -5.05 -11.22 27.14
N GLY A 946 -5.59 -10.00 26.96
CA GLY A 946 -5.96 -9.13 28.08
C GLY A 946 -4.76 -8.80 28.99
N PHE A 947 -4.95 -8.79 30.33
CA PHE A 947 -3.84 -8.68 31.28
C PHE A 947 -4.19 -9.30 32.65
N THR A 948 -3.19 -9.88 33.33
CA THR A 948 -3.30 -10.29 34.74
C THR A 948 -2.56 -9.28 35.65
N PRO A 949 -3.21 -8.64 36.64
CA PRO A 949 -2.55 -7.69 37.54
C PRO A 949 -1.35 -8.29 38.29
N ASN A 950 -0.22 -7.57 38.27
CA ASN A 950 1.08 -7.93 38.86
C ASN A 950 1.75 -9.17 38.23
N ALA A 951 1.35 -9.58 37.03
CA ALA A 951 1.91 -10.73 36.32
C ALA A 951 2.18 -10.42 34.83
N ASN A 952 2.92 -11.33 34.19
CA ASN A 952 3.26 -11.31 32.76
C ASN A 952 2.54 -12.46 32.03
N THR A 953 1.31 -12.74 32.44
CA THR A 953 0.50 -13.84 31.91
C THR A 953 -0.80 -13.30 31.32
N PRO A 954 -1.25 -13.82 30.16
CA PRO A 954 -2.60 -13.60 29.66
C PRO A 954 -3.66 -13.88 30.73
N ASP A 955 -4.75 -13.14 30.70
CA ASP A 955 -5.97 -13.44 31.45
C ASP A 955 -6.81 -14.45 30.66
N PRO A 956 -6.98 -15.70 31.15
CA PRO A 956 -7.72 -16.73 30.43
C PRO A 956 -9.22 -16.42 30.29
N ASN A 957 -9.74 -15.36 30.95
CA ASN A 957 -11.12 -14.92 30.85
C ASN A 957 -11.30 -13.70 29.93
N PHE A 958 -10.24 -13.15 29.32
CA PHE A 958 -10.34 -11.87 28.62
C PHE A 958 -11.43 -11.82 27.54
N GLY A 959 -11.57 -12.87 26.72
CA GLY A 959 -12.67 -12.96 25.74
C GLY A 959 -14.07 -12.90 26.38
N ILE A 960 -14.26 -13.53 27.55
CA ILE A 960 -15.51 -13.42 28.32
C ILE A 960 -15.68 -12.00 28.86
N CYS A 961 -14.60 -11.35 29.32
CA CYS A 961 -14.65 -9.96 29.77
C CYS A 961 -14.99 -8.98 28.64
N LEU A 962 -14.49 -9.22 27.43
CA LEU A 962 -14.81 -8.47 26.22
C LEU A 962 -16.29 -8.66 25.83
N GLN A 963 -16.79 -9.90 25.88
CA GLN A 963 -18.22 -10.21 25.69
C GLN A 963 -19.12 -9.54 26.75
N CYS A 964 -18.73 -9.58 28.03
CA CYS A 964 -19.43 -8.90 29.13
C CYS A 964 -19.52 -7.38 28.90
N ALA A 965 -18.43 -6.74 28.48
CA ALA A 965 -18.41 -5.31 28.18
C ALA A 965 -19.30 -4.98 26.97
N ALA A 966 -19.16 -5.76 25.89
CA ALA A 966 -19.91 -5.55 24.67
C ALA A 966 -21.43 -5.74 24.85
N VAL A 967 -21.89 -6.63 25.76
CA VAL A 967 -23.33 -6.93 25.98
C VAL A 967 -24.00 -6.14 27.13
N ASP A 968 -23.25 -5.44 28.00
CA ASP A 968 -23.82 -4.78 29.20
C ASP A 968 -24.91 -3.74 28.88
N ARG A 969 -24.84 -3.09 27.71
CA ARG A 969 -25.87 -2.16 27.25
C ARG A 969 -27.18 -2.87 26.87
N ALA A 970 -27.14 -4.09 26.33
CA ALA A 970 -28.35 -4.90 26.11
C ALA A 970 -28.96 -5.39 27.43
N ARG A 971 -28.13 -5.73 28.42
CA ARG A 971 -28.59 -6.04 29.79
C ARG A 971 -29.38 -4.87 30.39
N ARG A 972 -28.88 -3.64 30.28
CA ARG A 972 -29.56 -2.40 30.75
C ARG A 972 -30.88 -2.11 30.01
N ARG A 973 -31.08 -2.63 28.80
CA ARG A 973 -32.34 -2.50 28.02
C ARG A 973 -33.42 -3.53 28.39
N THR A 974 -33.16 -4.46 29.31
CA THR A 974 -34.18 -5.42 29.80
C THR A 974 -34.95 -4.89 31.00
N ASN A 975 -36.18 -5.37 31.20
CA ASN A 975 -37.05 -4.92 32.29
C ASN A 975 -37.67 -6.12 33.02
N PRO A 976 -37.42 -6.32 34.34
CA PRO A 976 -36.45 -5.58 35.16
C PRO A 976 -35.01 -5.80 34.69
N VAL A 977 -34.13 -4.82 34.91
CA VAL A 977 -32.70 -4.95 34.61
C VAL A 977 -32.08 -5.97 35.58
N PRO A 978 -31.52 -7.11 35.12
CA PRO A 978 -30.85 -8.05 36.00
C PRO A 978 -29.48 -7.50 36.42
N PRO A 979 -28.96 -7.90 37.60
CA PRO A 979 -27.61 -7.56 38.03
C PRO A 979 -26.56 -8.09 37.05
N ARG A 980 -25.31 -7.59 37.14
CA ARG A 980 -24.19 -8.25 36.46
C ARG A 980 -23.98 -9.64 37.07
N SER A 981 -23.60 -10.62 36.24
CA SER A 981 -23.20 -11.94 36.73
C SER A 981 -21.89 -11.85 37.52
N GLU A 982 -21.52 -12.89 38.27
CA GLU A 982 -20.29 -12.90 39.06
C GLU A 982 -19.02 -12.74 38.19
N ILE A 983 -18.98 -13.43 37.05
CA ILE A 983 -17.87 -13.32 36.09
C ILE A 983 -17.83 -11.94 35.43
N CYS A 984 -18.95 -11.39 34.95
CA CYS A 984 -18.96 -10.04 34.39
C CYS A 984 -18.65 -8.97 35.44
N THR A 985 -19.08 -9.15 36.70
CA THR A 985 -18.71 -8.24 37.82
C THR A 985 -17.21 -8.27 38.07
N SER A 986 -16.58 -9.44 38.01
CA SER A 986 -15.13 -9.61 38.14
C SER A 986 -14.38 -8.95 36.97
N CYS A 987 -14.83 -9.16 35.73
CA CYS A 987 -14.31 -8.51 34.54
C CYS A 987 -14.41 -6.98 34.60
N PHE A 988 -15.58 -6.44 34.95
CA PHE A 988 -15.75 -4.99 35.11
C PHE A 988 -14.86 -4.44 36.24
N LYS A 989 -14.65 -5.18 37.34
CA LYS A 989 -13.71 -4.77 38.41
C LYS A 989 -12.24 -4.72 37.97
N GLN A 990 -11.84 -5.53 36.98
CA GLN A 990 -10.45 -5.60 36.51
C GLN A 990 -10.16 -4.64 35.33
N TYR A 991 -11.09 -4.52 34.39
CA TYR A 991 -10.88 -3.78 33.14
C TYR A 991 -11.51 -2.38 33.13
N CYS A 992 -12.47 -2.07 34.03
CA CYS A 992 -13.07 -0.75 34.06
C CYS A 992 -12.13 0.32 34.63
N TYR A 993 -12.12 1.48 34.01
CA TYR A 993 -11.52 2.68 34.59
C TYR A 993 -12.45 3.28 35.67
N ASP A 994 -11.99 3.28 36.92
CA ASP A 994 -12.61 4.00 38.05
C ASP A 994 -11.79 5.26 38.38
N PRO A 995 -12.32 6.48 38.15
CA PRO A 995 -11.67 7.73 38.55
C PRO A 995 -11.42 7.89 40.06
N GLN A 996 -12.13 7.15 40.91
CA GLN A 996 -11.97 7.20 42.38
C GLN A 996 -10.88 6.25 42.88
N ASN A 997 -10.64 5.14 42.16
CA ASN A 997 -9.65 4.12 42.49
C ASN A 997 -8.76 3.84 41.26
N PRO A 998 -7.98 4.84 40.78
CA PRO A 998 -7.24 4.72 39.54
C PRO A 998 -6.21 3.57 39.60
N PRO A 999 -6.11 2.75 38.54
CA PRO A 999 -5.08 1.70 38.43
C PRO A 999 -3.67 2.30 38.33
N SER A 1000 -2.63 1.46 38.48
CA SER A 1000 -1.22 1.88 38.40
C SER A 1000 -0.44 1.08 37.36
N ALA A 1001 0.49 1.72 36.65
CA ALA A 1001 1.46 1.05 35.77
C ALA A 1001 2.32 0.01 36.51
N SER A 1002 2.54 0.19 37.83
CA SER A 1002 3.29 -0.78 38.65
C SER A 1002 2.66 -2.18 38.68
N ALA A 1003 1.36 -2.31 38.35
CA ALA A 1003 0.67 -3.59 38.21
C ALA A 1003 0.93 -4.30 36.85
N LEU A 1004 1.73 -3.73 35.96
CA LEU A 1004 2.08 -4.29 34.64
C LEU A 1004 3.61 -4.46 34.50
N PRO A 1005 4.22 -5.40 35.24
CA PRO A 1005 5.68 -5.51 35.32
C PRO A 1005 6.36 -5.93 34.00
N ARG A 1006 7.67 -5.65 33.89
CA ARG A 1006 8.61 -6.23 32.89
C ARG A 1006 8.26 -6.03 31.40
N ARG A 1007 7.67 -4.90 31.01
CA ARG A 1007 7.51 -4.52 29.58
C ARG A 1007 8.82 -3.97 28.98
N GLN A 1008 9.07 -4.27 27.69
CA GLN A 1008 10.16 -3.70 26.90
C GLN A 1008 9.66 -2.56 26.02
N TRP A 1009 10.28 -1.38 26.08
CA TRP A 1009 9.75 -0.17 25.44
C TRP A 1009 10.51 0.28 24.19
N VAL A 1010 11.76 -0.15 24.02
CA VAL A 1010 12.63 0.25 22.90
C VAL A 1010 12.37 -0.63 21.69
N PHE A 1011 11.97 -0.04 20.56
CA PHE A 1011 11.72 -0.75 19.29
C PHE A 1011 12.87 -1.67 18.89
N LYS A 1012 12.51 -2.82 18.31
CA LYS A 1012 13.42 -3.83 17.79
C LYS A 1012 13.03 -4.14 16.35
N ASP A 1013 13.94 -3.82 15.43
CA ASP A 1013 13.84 -4.28 14.06
C ASP A 1013 14.04 -5.81 14.01
N PRO A 1014 13.04 -6.61 13.58
CA PRO A 1014 13.19 -8.05 13.43
C PRO A 1014 13.91 -8.46 12.13
N THR A 1015 14.29 -7.51 11.29
CA THR A 1015 14.94 -7.75 10.00
C THR A 1015 16.42 -8.12 10.19
N PRO A 1016 16.94 -9.17 9.53
CA PRO A 1016 18.35 -9.50 9.62
C PRO A 1016 19.23 -8.43 8.94
N GLN A 1017 19.79 -7.51 9.73
CA GLN A 1017 20.58 -6.34 9.29
C GLN A 1017 21.79 -6.63 8.38
N GLY A 1018 22.18 -7.90 8.23
CA GLY A 1018 23.20 -8.34 7.28
C GLY A 1018 22.66 -8.62 5.86
N PHE A 1019 21.37 -8.92 5.69
CA PHE A 1019 20.85 -9.41 4.41
C PHE A 1019 20.66 -8.29 3.37
N THR A 1020 20.14 -7.13 3.78
CA THR A 1020 20.03 -5.95 2.90
C THR A 1020 21.42 -5.49 2.43
N LYS A 1021 22.39 -5.42 3.36
CA LYS A 1021 23.79 -5.12 3.03
C LYS A 1021 24.44 -6.17 2.15
N LEU A 1022 24.09 -7.45 2.30
CA LEU A 1022 24.58 -8.51 1.43
C LEU A 1022 23.96 -8.44 0.03
N ILE A 1023 22.67 -8.10 -0.10
CA ILE A 1023 21.99 -7.93 -1.40
C ILE A 1023 22.55 -6.72 -2.14
N GLY A 1024 22.67 -5.55 -1.48
CA GLY A 1024 23.32 -4.36 -2.05
C GLY A 1024 24.75 -4.66 -2.48
N PHE A 1025 25.57 -5.21 -1.58
CA PHE A 1025 26.95 -5.61 -1.90
C PHE A 1025 27.03 -6.60 -3.08
N LEU A 1026 26.09 -7.56 -3.20
CA LEU A 1026 26.03 -8.49 -4.33
C LEU A 1026 25.52 -7.85 -5.63
N GLY A 1027 24.76 -6.75 -5.56
CA GLY A 1027 24.39 -5.89 -6.68
C GLY A 1027 25.57 -5.03 -7.15
N ASP A 1028 26.08 -4.16 -6.26
CA ASP A 1028 27.20 -3.22 -6.49
C ASP A 1028 28.48 -3.89 -7.00
N ASN A 1029 28.64 -5.17 -6.62
CA ASN A 1029 29.77 -5.99 -6.99
C ASN A 1029 29.39 -7.16 -7.91
N LYS A 1030 28.17 -7.23 -8.45
CA LYS A 1030 27.72 -8.28 -9.40
C LYS A 1030 28.70 -8.41 -10.56
N PHE A 1031 29.00 -7.29 -11.22
CA PHE A 1031 29.96 -7.24 -12.33
C PHE A 1031 31.42 -7.41 -11.88
N LYS A 1032 31.80 -6.92 -10.70
CA LYS A 1032 33.17 -7.06 -10.14
C LYS A 1032 33.47 -8.52 -9.74
N LEU A 1033 32.49 -9.22 -9.17
CA LEU A 1033 32.57 -10.65 -8.83
C LEU A 1033 32.52 -11.52 -10.09
N LEU A 1034 31.65 -11.22 -11.06
CA LEU A 1034 31.58 -11.95 -12.33
C LEU A 1034 32.87 -11.74 -13.15
N GLY A 1035 33.39 -10.52 -13.20
CA GLY A 1035 34.68 -10.19 -13.82
C GLY A 1035 35.87 -10.81 -13.09
N GLY A 1036 35.85 -10.84 -11.76
CA GLY A 1036 36.84 -11.57 -10.95
C GLY A 1036 36.82 -13.08 -11.19
N PHE A 1037 35.63 -13.67 -11.34
CA PHE A 1037 35.48 -15.08 -11.68
C PHE A 1037 35.94 -15.38 -13.11
N PHE A 1038 35.62 -14.53 -14.09
CA PHE A 1038 36.16 -14.61 -15.45
C PHE A 1038 37.70 -14.47 -15.46
N GLY A 1039 38.25 -13.50 -14.72
CA GLY A 1039 39.69 -13.32 -14.57
C GLY A 1039 40.38 -14.53 -13.95
N LEU A 1040 39.76 -15.16 -12.94
CA LEU A 1040 40.24 -16.40 -12.33
C LEU A 1040 40.20 -17.58 -13.33
N VAL A 1041 39.11 -17.74 -14.09
CA VAL A 1041 38.97 -18.78 -15.12
C VAL A 1041 40.00 -18.59 -16.25
N VAL A 1042 40.22 -17.35 -16.70
CA VAL A 1042 41.26 -17.01 -17.70
C VAL A 1042 42.66 -17.26 -17.14
N PHE A 1043 42.93 -16.88 -15.89
CA PHE A 1043 44.22 -17.15 -15.22
C PHE A 1043 44.49 -18.66 -15.10
N ILE A 1044 43.49 -19.45 -14.70
CA ILE A 1044 43.58 -20.92 -14.65
C ILE A 1044 43.79 -21.50 -16.05
N ALA A 1045 43.09 -21.01 -17.08
CA ALA A 1045 43.29 -21.46 -18.45
C ALA A 1045 44.71 -21.14 -18.98
N VAL A 1046 45.23 -19.94 -18.70
CA VAL A 1046 46.61 -19.54 -19.05
C VAL A 1046 47.64 -20.34 -18.26
N PHE A 1047 47.41 -20.61 -16.98
CA PHE A 1047 48.29 -21.42 -16.15
C PHE A 1047 48.33 -22.89 -16.60
N CYS A 1048 47.17 -23.49 -16.87
CA CYS A 1048 47.08 -24.84 -17.45
C CYS A 1048 47.70 -24.90 -18.85
N GLY A 1049 47.47 -23.89 -19.71
CA GLY A 1049 48.13 -23.77 -21.02
C GLY A 1049 49.65 -23.65 -20.91
N GLY A 1050 50.13 -22.87 -19.94
CA GLY A 1050 51.55 -22.75 -19.60
C GLY A 1050 52.16 -24.05 -19.10
N LEU A 1051 51.46 -24.82 -18.26
CA LEU A 1051 51.88 -26.15 -17.83
C LEU A 1051 51.88 -27.17 -18.97
N ILE A 1052 50.91 -27.13 -19.88
CA ILE A 1052 50.85 -27.99 -21.09
C ILE A 1052 51.99 -27.63 -22.05
N TRP A 1053 52.31 -26.35 -22.23
CA TRP A 1053 53.44 -25.88 -23.02
C TRP A 1053 54.79 -26.24 -22.38
N TRP A 1054 54.92 -26.06 -21.07
CA TRP A 1054 56.10 -26.46 -20.31
C TRP A 1054 56.31 -27.98 -20.38
N LYS A 1055 55.22 -28.77 -20.27
CA LYS A 1055 55.26 -30.22 -20.49
C LYS A 1055 55.69 -30.55 -21.93
N LYS A 1056 55.07 -29.99 -22.97
CA LYS A 1056 55.53 -30.18 -24.36
C LYS A 1056 57.00 -29.76 -24.58
N ARG A 1057 57.52 -28.80 -23.80
CA ARG A 1057 58.93 -28.37 -23.84
C ARG A 1057 59.86 -29.30 -23.05
N GLN A 1058 59.37 -29.96 -22.00
CA GLN A 1058 60.04 -31.09 -21.34
C GLN A 1058 60.05 -32.31 -22.25
N ASP A 1059 58.91 -32.70 -22.82
CA ASP A 1059 58.76 -33.83 -23.74
C ASP A 1059 59.71 -33.66 -24.95
N LYS A 1060 59.77 -32.47 -25.57
CA LYS A 1060 60.77 -32.17 -26.61
C LYS A 1060 62.22 -32.15 -26.11
N ARG A 1061 62.49 -31.78 -24.86
CA ARG A 1061 63.85 -31.88 -24.29
C ARG A 1061 64.26 -33.33 -24.08
N MET A 1062 63.34 -34.20 -23.67
CA MET A 1062 63.54 -35.65 -23.59
C MET A 1062 63.75 -36.25 -25.00
N GLU A 1063 62.99 -35.78 -26.00
CA GLU A 1063 63.17 -36.15 -27.41
C GLU A 1063 64.59 -35.81 -27.91
N TYR A 1064 65.09 -34.59 -27.63
CA TYR A 1064 66.49 -34.23 -27.89
C TYR A 1064 67.52 -35.01 -27.04
N HIS A 1065 67.17 -35.41 -25.81
CA HIS A 1065 68.07 -36.18 -24.94
C HIS A 1065 68.25 -37.62 -25.44
N ASN A 1066 67.15 -38.27 -25.84
CA ASN A 1066 67.17 -39.60 -26.44
C ASN A 1066 67.93 -39.59 -27.78
N VAL A 1067 67.76 -38.54 -28.59
CA VAL A 1067 68.53 -38.37 -29.84
C VAL A 1067 70.03 -38.23 -29.56
N ASN A 1068 70.44 -37.58 -28.47
CA ASN A 1068 71.84 -37.55 -28.05
C ASN A 1068 72.34 -38.92 -27.56
N GLU A 1069 71.57 -39.69 -26.79
CA GLU A 1069 71.99 -41.04 -26.37
C GLU A 1069 72.20 -41.98 -27.57
N PHE A 1070 71.34 -41.93 -28.60
CA PHE A 1070 71.56 -42.67 -29.85
C PHE A 1070 72.81 -42.21 -30.65
N HIS A 1071 73.32 -41.01 -30.39
CA HIS A 1071 74.59 -40.53 -30.94
C HIS A 1071 75.82 -40.90 -30.12
N GLU A 1072 75.68 -41.28 -28.84
CA GLU A 1072 76.82 -41.74 -28.02
C GLU A 1072 77.05 -43.25 -28.13
N GLU A 1073 76.02 -44.09 -28.27
CA GLU A 1073 76.20 -45.55 -28.50
C GLU A 1073 76.83 -45.89 -29.87
N SER A 1074 76.76 -44.98 -30.85
CA SER A 1074 77.22 -45.23 -32.22
C SER A 1074 78.68 -44.80 -32.51
N ALA A 1075 79.37 -44.18 -31.54
CA ALA A 1075 80.73 -43.64 -31.72
C ALA A 1075 81.87 -44.52 -31.15
N GLY A 1076 81.56 -45.74 -30.68
CA GLY A 1076 82.52 -46.61 -29.97
C GLY A 1076 83.44 -47.48 -30.84
N LEU A 1077 83.19 -47.60 -32.15
CA LEU A 1077 83.91 -48.52 -33.05
C LEU A 1077 84.18 -47.89 -34.44
N TRP A 1078 85.47 -47.82 -34.80
CA TRP A 1078 86.02 -47.28 -36.06
C TRP A 1078 85.83 -45.76 -36.26
N GLY A 1079 86.76 -45.00 -36.83
CA GLY A 1079 88.12 -45.34 -37.26
C GLY A 1079 88.64 -44.48 -38.43
N GLN A 1080 89.68 -43.67 -38.18
CA GLN A 1080 90.58 -43.03 -39.17
C GLN A 1080 90.08 -41.95 -40.16
N GLN A 1081 90.57 -40.72 -39.90
CA GLN A 1081 91.42 -39.88 -40.79
C GLN A 1081 90.87 -39.05 -41.99
N ARG A 1082 91.30 -37.77 -41.94
CA ARG A 1082 91.46 -36.73 -42.99
C ARG A 1082 90.16 -36.01 -43.43
N TYR A 1083 90.05 -34.67 -43.41
CA TYR A 1083 90.86 -33.51 -43.93
C TYR A 1083 90.62 -33.18 -45.41
N SER A 1084 90.62 -31.87 -45.73
CA SER A 1084 90.24 -31.17 -46.99
C SER A 1084 88.71 -31.03 -47.21
N ASP A 1085 88.16 -29.92 -47.71
CA ASP A 1085 88.73 -28.56 -47.93
C ASP A 1085 87.64 -27.45 -48.17
N TYR A 1086 88.04 -26.17 -48.03
CA TYR A 1086 87.50 -24.92 -48.65
C TYR A 1086 86.00 -24.47 -48.56
N HIS A 1087 85.79 -23.29 -47.90
CA HIS A 1087 85.20 -22.00 -48.36
C HIS A 1087 83.95 -21.80 -49.25
N ALA A 1088 83.36 -20.58 -49.11
CA ALA A 1088 82.46 -19.81 -50.01
C ALA A 1088 80.96 -20.25 -50.07
N GLU A 1089 79.94 -19.42 -50.36
CA GLU A 1089 79.67 -17.95 -50.48
C GLU A 1089 78.14 -17.76 -50.24
N GLU A 1090 77.59 -16.74 -49.56
CA GLU A 1090 77.25 -15.34 -49.94
C GLU A 1090 76.00 -15.13 -50.88
N TYR A 1091 75.34 -13.95 -50.75
CA TYR A 1091 74.33 -13.29 -51.62
C TYR A 1091 72.79 -13.62 -51.61
N GLU A 1092 72.03 -12.73 -50.93
CA GLU A 1092 70.85 -11.91 -51.36
C GLU A 1092 69.42 -12.40 -51.76
N LEU A 1093 68.53 -11.39 -51.66
CA LEU A 1093 67.09 -11.13 -51.94
C LEU A 1093 66.67 -11.35 -53.44
N PRO A 1094 65.39 -11.18 -53.95
CA PRO A 1094 64.34 -10.20 -53.55
C PRO A 1094 62.83 -10.67 -53.63
N PRO A 1095 61.81 -9.99 -54.24
CA PRO A 1095 60.80 -9.22 -53.48
C PRO A 1095 59.29 -9.40 -53.87
N HIS A 1096 58.41 -8.65 -53.16
CA HIS A 1096 57.07 -8.11 -53.54
C HIS A 1096 56.06 -8.89 -54.42
N ARG A 1097 54.80 -8.99 -53.95
CA ARG A 1097 53.62 -8.60 -54.76
C ARG A 1097 52.36 -8.26 -53.93
N GLU A 1098 51.38 -7.64 -54.59
CA GLU A 1098 50.13 -7.13 -54.01
C GLU A 1098 48.87 -7.92 -54.46
N SER A 1099 47.76 -7.67 -53.73
CA SER A 1099 46.45 -7.25 -54.28
C SER A 1099 45.24 -8.22 -54.32
N ARG A 1100 44.08 -7.58 -54.06
CA ARG A 1100 42.68 -7.87 -54.47
C ARG A 1100 41.85 -8.99 -53.84
N HIS A 1101 40.82 -8.52 -53.12
CA HIS A 1101 39.39 -8.84 -53.18
C HIS A 1101 38.89 -10.29 -53.02
N GLY A 1102 37.89 -10.38 -52.13
CA GLY A 1102 36.96 -11.47 -51.87
C GLY A 1102 35.93 -10.93 -50.90
#